data_AF-A0A7C6XEH1-F1
#
_entry.id   AF-A0A7C6XEH1-F1
#
_cell.length_a   1.000
_cell.length_b   1.000
_cell.length_c   1.000
_cell.angle_alpha   90.00
_cell.angle_beta   90.00
_cell.angle_gamma   90.00
#
_symmetry.space_group_name_H-M   'P 1'
#
loop_
_entity.id
_entity.type
_entity.pdbx_description
1 polymer ?
#
loop_
_entity_poly.entity_id
_entity_poly.type
_entity_poly.pdbx_seq_one_letter_code
_entity_poly.pdbx_strand_id
1 'polypeptide(L)'
;MKKQLLFLLAALMLSLGASAQMVLQFDIKKSGGTIIGLSLFGTLDVTVNWGDYSNDRYTTPGYHRHIYATEGVYTVTITGNLTQYGNIPSDEIDNLVAVTSFGNIELTSLLGAFSEAINLTQVPNTLPSTVTNTSYMFHGCTSFNQNIGGWNVSNVTDMGGMFRGATAFNQNISNWNVSNVTDMRGMFYGATSFNQDINNWDVGNVKKMSSMFKGATAFNQNIGGWDVSNVTDMADMFEGVTLSTTHYNNLLIGWAAQNVKSGVKFSGGNSKYSSSAATAARAILTETKGWIITDGGPSNECSVSTLFVSDLTETTATSGGDVFADGGSSVTARGVVWSTSENPTLTSNQGKTTDGTGLGTFTSNITGLTENTTYYVRAYATNANGTVYGENRKFTAELPMKLKFDTHLSEGKTITLPLFGTVDVTVDWGDGKTNTYTTAGNYEHIYVKEDVYNVSITGNLTQFGKGYTITPNIEKLIAVTSFGKIGLTSLVGAFYKAVNLTQVPTTLPSTVTNTVSLFGGATNFNQDISNWDVSKVTNMRSMFAEASAFNQNIGSWNVSNVTDMESMFFRATAFNQDIGNWNVSNVTDMESMFNEASAFNQDIGNWDVGKVTSLFCMFNEASAFNQNIGSWNVSKVTDMFYMFKNATTFNQNLGGWD
;
A
#
# COMPACT_ATOMS: atom_id res chain seq x y z
N MET A 1 -18.95 36.76 -11.04
CA MET A 1 -18.75 35.96 -12.27
C MET A 1 -17.40 36.17 -12.97
N LYS A 2 -16.94 37.39 -13.31
CA LYS A 2 -15.61 37.57 -13.94
C LYS A 2 -14.38 37.24 -13.07
N LYS A 3 -14.50 37.23 -11.74
CA LYS A 3 -13.41 36.80 -10.82
C LYS A 3 -13.35 35.28 -10.56
N GLN A 4 -14.44 34.55 -10.82
CA GLN A 4 -14.44 33.07 -10.76
C GLN A 4 -14.08 32.43 -12.11
N LEU A 5 -14.31 33.15 -13.22
CA LEU A 5 -13.90 32.70 -14.55
C LEU A 5 -12.37 32.78 -14.75
N LEU A 6 -11.68 33.67 -14.03
CA LEU A 6 -10.20 33.77 -14.06
C LEU A 6 -9.51 32.66 -13.25
N PHE A 7 -10.19 32.09 -12.25
CA PHE A 7 -9.71 30.92 -11.49
C PHE A 7 -9.96 29.61 -12.25
N LEU A 8 -11.01 29.54 -13.06
CA LEU A 8 -11.25 28.37 -13.93
C LEU A 8 -10.34 28.32 -15.16
N LEU A 9 -9.88 29.47 -15.68
CA LEU A 9 -8.95 29.49 -16.82
C LEU A 9 -7.51 29.06 -16.46
N ALA A 10 -7.11 29.18 -15.20
CA ALA A 10 -5.82 28.69 -14.72
C ALA A 10 -5.82 27.16 -14.48
N ALA A 11 -6.97 26.57 -14.19
CA ALA A 11 -7.12 25.13 -13.99
C ALA A 11 -7.38 24.34 -15.29
N LEU A 12 -7.74 25.02 -16.40
CA LEU A 12 -8.02 24.38 -17.70
C LEU A 12 -6.88 24.46 -18.73
N MET A 13 -5.68 24.92 -18.34
CA MET A 13 -4.43 24.73 -19.12
C MET A 13 -3.60 23.53 -18.64
N LEU A 14 -4.13 22.69 -17.75
CA LEU A 14 -3.50 21.46 -17.29
C LEU A 14 -3.97 20.25 -18.11
N SER A 15 -3.83 20.33 -19.43
CA SER A 15 -3.73 19.16 -20.30
C SER A 15 -3.22 19.59 -21.68
N LEU A 16 -1.91 19.80 -21.81
CA LEU A 16 -1.07 19.65 -23.04
C LEU A 16 0.29 20.33 -22.82
N GLY A 17 1.36 19.54 -22.64
CA GLY A 17 2.76 20.01 -22.67
C GLY A 17 3.33 20.48 -21.32
N ALA A 18 4.56 20.06 -21.00
CA ALA A 18 5.32 20.61 -19.88
C ALA A 18 5.48 22.14 -20.03
N SER A 19 5.31 22.87 -18.93
CA SER A 19 5.53 24.32 -18.88
C SER A 19 6.94 24.66 -19.41
N ALA A 20 7.04 25.54 -20.42
CA ALA A 20 8.31 25.97 -21.01
C ALA A 20 9.09 26.98 -20.14
N GLN A 21 8.70 27.16 -18.88
CA GLN A 21 9.29 28.15 -17.97
C GLN A 21 9.56 27.54 -16.60
N MET A 22 10.68 27.94 -16.00
CA MET A 22 10.95 27.75 -14.57
C MET A 22 10.16 28.79 -13.79
N VAL A 23 9.59 28.39 -12.65
CA VAL A 23 8.70 29.23 -11.83
C VAL A 23 9.14 29.16 -10.39
N LEU A 24 9.52 30.31 -9.86
CA LEU A 24 10.06 30.52 -8.53
C LEU A 24 9.12 31.44 -7.74
N GLN A 25 8.99 31.18 -6.45
CA GLN A 25 8.22 32.00 -5.54
C GLN A 25 9.13 32.51 -4.43
N PHE A 26 9.19 33.84 -4.32
CA PHE A 26 9.96 34.53 -3.31
C PHE A 26 9.04 35.31 -2.38
N ASP A 27 9.27 35.24 -1.08
CA ASP A 27 8.64 36.07 -0.05
C ASP A 27 9.71 37.00 0.54
N ILE A 28 9.80 38.22 0.00
CA ILE A 28 10.87 39.16 0.40
C ILE A 28 10.68 39.73 1.81
N LYS A 29 9.55 39.43 2.48
CA LYS A 29 9.37 39.74 3.92
C LYS A 29 10.28 38.89 4.81
N LYS A 30 10.83 37.79 4.30
CA LYS A 30 11.64 36.86 5.10
C LYS A 30 13.01 37.43 5.47
N SER A 31 13.67 38.13 4.55
CA SER A 31 14.98 38.74 4.82
C SER A 31 14.93 40.22 5.25
N GLY A 32 13.75 40.86 5.23
CA GLY A 32 13.59 42.28 5.54
C GLY A 32 14.23 43.23 4.51
N GLY A 33 14.59 42.71 3.33
CA GLY A 33 15.12 43.45 2.19
C GLY A 33 14.14 43.52 1.02
N THR A 34 14.53 44.22 -0.05
CA THR A 34 13.70 44.38 -1.28
C THR A 34 14.33 43.77 -2.52
N ILE A 35 15.33 42.91 -2.37
CA ILE A 35 16.16 42.44 -3.48
C ILE A 35 16.03 40.93 -3.65
N ILE A 36 15.87 40.50 -4.90
CA ILE A 36 15.99 39.10 -5.30
C ILE A 36 17.15 38.97 -6.28
N GLY A 37 17.99 37.97 -6.02
CA GLY A 37 19.06 37.57 -6.91
C GLY A 37 18.78 36.25 -7.62
N LEU A 38 19.19 36.15 -8.88
CA LEU A 38 19.20 34.92 -9.66
C LEU A 38 20.61 34.66 -10.18
N SER A 39 21.11 33.45 -9.93
CA SER A 39 22.36 32.97 -10.52
C SER A 39 22.08 32.18 -11.79
N LEU A 40 22.28 32.84 -12.94
CA LEU A 40 21.98 32.29 -14.27
C LEU A 40 23.30 31.99 -14.98
N PHE A 41 23.63 30.71 -15.14
CA PHE A 41 24.93 30.27 -15.68
C PHE A 41 24.79 29.28 -16.85
N GLY A 42 25.92 28.98 -17.50
CA GLY A 42 25.99 28.08 -18.65
C GLY A 42 25.58 28.75 -19.96
N THR A 43 24.98 27.99 -20.88
CA THR A 43 24.35 28.56 -22.08
C THR A 43 23.08 29.29 -21.65
N LEU A 44 23.00 30.58 -22.01
CA LEU A 44 21.98 31.50 -21.52
C LEU A 44 21.42 32.37 -22.65
N ASP A 45 20.12 32.24 -22.89
CA ASP A 45 19.30 33.25 -23.56
C ASP A 45 17.90 33.17 -22.98
N VAL A 46 17.67 33.97 -21.93
CA VAL A 46 16.42 33.93 -21.16
C VAL A 46 15.78 35.29 -21.04
N THR A 47 14.46 35.27 -20.90
CA THR A 47 13.68 36.39 -20.38
C THR A 47 13.22 36.04 -18.97
N VAL A 48 13.50 36.90 -18.01
CA VAL A 48 13.04 36.82 -16.63
C VAL A 48 11.89 37.79 -16.47
N ASN A 49 10.73 37.28 -16.07
CA ASN A 49 9.61 38.08 -15.58
C ASN A 49 9.69 38.11 -14.06
N TRP A 50 9.88 39.28 -13.49
CA TRP A 50 10.05 39.45 -12.04
C TRP A 50 8.72 39.45 -11.26
N GLY A 51 7.58 39.35 -11.93
CA GLY A 51 6.27 39.29 -11.28
C GLY A 51 5.77 40.64 -10.76
N ASP A 52 6.45 41.73 -11.08
CA ASP A 52 6.09 43.12 -10.76
C ASP A 52 5.83 43.97 -12.01
N TYR A 53 5.44 43.32 -13.10
CA TYR A 53 5.28 43.89 -14.45
C TYR A 53 6.58 44.29 -15.16
N SER A 54 7.76 44.04 -14.56
CA SER A 54 9.05 44.19 -15.23
C SER A 54 9.55 42.87 -15.84
N ASN A 55 10.31 42.99 -16.93
CA ASN A 55 10.94 41.87 -17.60
C ASN A 55 12.34 42.26 -18.06
N ASP A 56 13.31 41.39 -17.85
CA ASP A 56 14.69 41.56 -18.31
C ASP A 56 15.12 40.39 -19.18
N ARG A 57 15.91 40.68 -20.23
CA ARG A 57 16.53 39.65 -21.06
C ARG A 57 18.01 39.51 -20.70
N TYR A 58 18.44 38.30 -20.39
CA TYR A 58 19.84 37.99 -20.10
C TYR A 58 20.40 37.03 -21.14
N THR A 59 21.54 37.42 -21.72
CA THR A 59 22.32 36.62 -22.69
C THR A 59 23.75 36.37 -22.22
N THR A 60 24.12 36.90 -21.04
CA THR A 60 25.45 36.73 -20.44
C THR A 60 25.33 36.06 -19.07
N PRO A 61 26.07 34.95 -18.82
CA PRO A 61 26.10 34.29 -17.53
C PRO A 61 26.49 35.22 -16.39
N GLY A 62 25.84 35.10 -15.25
CA GLY A 62 26.16 35.90 -14.07
C GLY A 62 25.09 35.88 -13.00
N TYR A 63 25.40 36.63 -11.94
CA TYR A 63 24.45 36.93 -10.88
C TYR A 63 23.68 38.22 -11.22
N HIS A 64 22.37 38.12 -11.28
CA HIS A 64 21.48 39.22 -11.67
C HIS A 64 20.53 39.56 -10.52
N ARG A 65 20.38 40.85 -10.23
CA ARG A 65 19.58 41.34 -9.11
C ARG A 65 18.44 42.21 -9.60
N HIS A 66 17.31 42.11 -8.90
CA HIS A 66 16.15 42.96 -9.11
C HIS A 66 15.66 43.56 -7.79
N ILE A 67 15.24 44.82 -7.83
CA ILE A 67 14.81 45.58 -6.65
C ILE A 67 13.30 45.83 -6.75
N TYR A 68 12.55 45.40 -5.74
CA TYR A 68 11.11 45.61 -5.64
C TYR A 68 10.78 46.89 -4.87
N ALA A 69 9.73 47.59 -5.30
CA ALA A 69 9.29 48.83 -4.65
C ALA A 69 8.57 48.60 -3.31
N THR A 70 7.98 47.42 -3.12
CA THR A 70 7.20 47.07 -1.93
C THR A 70 7.55 45.66 -1.47
N GLU A 71 7.46 45.39 -0.17
CA GLU A 71 7.54 44.01 0.32
C GLU A 71 6.34 43.18 -0.15
N GLY A 72 6.56 41.91 -0.44
CA GLY A 72 5.51 41.04 -0.93
C GLY A 72 5.97 39.64 -1.31
N VAL A 73 5.04 38.88 -1.88
CA VAL A 73 5.31 37.59 -2.48
C VAL A 73 5.32 37.78 -3.99
N TYR A 74 6.42 37.38 -4.63
CA TYR A 74 6.64 37.56 -6.05
C TYR A 74 6.81 36.20 -6.73
N THR A 75 6.11 36.02 -7.85
CA THR A 75 6.30 34.89 -8.75
C THR A 75 7.24 35.31 -9.86
N VAL A 76 8.45 34.78 -9.84
CA VAL A 76 9.46 35.02 -10.86
C VAL A 76 9.43 33.87 -11.85
N THR A 77 9.32 34.18 -13.14
CA THR A 77 9.38 33.16 -14.21
C THR A 77 10.59 33.37 -15.10
N ILE A 78 11.22 32.26 -15.49
CA ILE A 78 12.37 32.25 -16.40
C ILE A 78 11.98 31.44 -17.62
N THR A 79 12.01 32.08 -18.79
CA THR A 79 11.70 31.45 -20.08
C THR A 79 12.87 31.59 -21.03
N GLY A 80 13.17 30.54 -21.81
CA GLY A 80 14.26 30.54 -22.78
C GLY A 80 15.21 29.38 -22.54
N ASN A 81 16.48 29.55 -22.92
CA ASN A 81 17.52 28.54 -22.76
C ASN A 81 18.40 28.86 -21.55
N LEU A 82 18.46 27.97 -20.57
CA LEU A 82 19.27 28.06 -19.37
C LEU A 82 19.81 26.69 -18.98
N THR A 83 21.11 26.46 -19.13
CA THR A 83 21.69 25.15 -18.79
C THR A 83 22.07 25.00 -17.33
N GLN A 84 22.26 26.10 -16.57
CA GLN A 84 22.59 26.03 -15.15
C GLN A 84 21.90 27.10 -14.31
N TYR A 85 21.23 26.68 -13.25
CA TYR A 85 20.66 27.55 -12.22
C TYR A 85 21.25 27.19 -10.84
N GLY A 86 21.89 28.15 -10.16
CA GLY A 86 22.38 27.97 -8.79
C GLY A 86 23.69 28.68 -8.44
N ASN A 87 24.18 28.46 -7.22
CA ASN A 87 25.21 29.27 -6.55
C ASN A 87 24.74 30.70 -6.27
N ILE A 88 23.57 30.83 -5.65
CA ILE A 88 23.03 32.13 -5.21
C ILE A 88 23.75 32.55 -3.92
N PRO A 89 24.25 33.79 -3.80
CA PRO A 89 24.76 34.33 -2.55
C PRO A 89 23.79 34.15 -1.38
N SER A 90 24.31 33.80 -0.21
CA SER A 90 23.51 33.39 0.94
C SER A 90 22.63 34.49 1.54
N ASP A 91 22.90 35.77 1.27
CA ASP A 91 22.18 36.91 1.83
C ASP A 91 20.83 37.21 1.15
N GLU A 92 20.57 36.66 -0.04
CA GLU A 92 19.34 36.91 -0.80
C GLU A 92 18.49 35.65 -1.05
N ILE A 93 19.03 34.44 -0.80
CA ILE A 93 18.35 33.16 -1.02
C ILE A 93 17.30 32.82 0.05
N ASP A 94 17.39 33.41 1.25
CA ASP A 94 16.43 33.22 2.35
C ASP A 94 14.99 33.56 1.95
N ASN A 95 14.82 34.40 0.92
CA ASN A 95 13.52 34.79 0.40
C ASN A 95 12.86 33.71 -0.48
N LEU A 96 13.60 32.71 -0.97
CA LEU A 96 13.04 31.64 -1.80
C LEU A 96 12.20 30.70 -0.94
N VAL A 97 10.89 30.65 -1.18
CA VAL A 97 9.95 29.83 -0.41
C VAL A 97 9.43 28.61 -1.18
N ALA A 98 9.37 28.70 -2.51
CA ALA A 98 8.96 27.58 -3.36
C ALA A 98 9.53 27.65 -4.78
N VAL A 99 9.70 26.46 -5.37
CA VAL A 99 9.88 26.26 -6.81
C VAL A 99 8.69 25.44 -7.29
N THR A 100 7.86 26.00 -8.17
CA THR A 100 6.63 25.33 -8.63
C THR A 100 6.82 24.63 -9.97
N SER A 101 7.83 25.04 -10.76
CA SER A 101 8.26 24.32 -11.95
C SER A 101 9.74 24.55 -12.22
N PHE A 102 10.47 23.51 -12.64
CA PHE A 102 11.81 23.67 -13.23
C PHE A 102 11.75 24.06 -14.71
N GLY A 103 10.59 23.84 -15.35
CA GLY A 103 10.39 24.09 -16.76
C GLY A 103 11.22 23.20 -17.71
N ASN A 104 10.93 23.32 -19.00
CA ASN A 104 11.74 22.78 -20.09
C ASN A 104 12.68 23.84 -20.67
N ILE A 105 13.63 24.30 -19.86
CA ILE A 105 14.59 25.36 -20.24
C ILE A 105 16.02 24.85 -20.48
N GLU A 106 16.18 23.55 -20.78
CA GLU A 106 17.47 22.89 -21.06
C GLU A 106 18.43 22.79 -19.86
N LEU A 107 17.91 22.79 -18.63
CA LEU A 107 18.72 22.63 -17.41
C LEU A 107 19.51 21.33 -17.44
N THR A 108 20.84 21.43 -17.37
CA THR A 108 21.75 20.30 -17.21
C THR A 108 22.41 20.27 -15.83
N SER A 109 22.36 21.38 -15.09
CA SER A 109 22.95 21.50 -13.74
C SER A 109 22.08 22.35 -12.80
N LEU A 110 21.87 21.82 -11.60
CA LEU A 110 21.26 22.50 -10.44
C LEU A 110 22.26 22.62 -9.29
N LEU A 111 23.55 22.69 -9.63
CA LEU A 111 24.64 22.89 -8.69
C LEU A 111 24.37 24.11 -7.79
N GLY A 112 24.19 23.86 -6.49
CA GLY A 112 23.94 24.89 -5.49
C GLY A 112 22.66 25.70 -5.72
N ALA A 113 21.67 25.17 -6.45
CA ALA A 113 20.45 25.88 -6.84
C ALA A 113 19.74 26.57 -5.67
N PHE A 114 19.61 25.86 -4.55
CA PHE A 114 18.87 26.32 -3.38
C PHE A 114 19.72 26.28 -2.11
N SER A 115 21.04 26.34 -2.25
CA SER A 115 21.94 26.33 -1.10
C SER A 115 21.58 27.47 -0.14
N GLU A 116 21.47 27.16 1.15
CA GLU A 116 21.07 28.03 2.26
C GLU A 116 19.62 28.57 2.16
N ALA A 117 18.75 28.02 1.31
CA ALA A 117 17.36 28.43 1.23
C ALA A 117 16.55 27.91 2.45
N ILE A 118 16.73 28.53 3.62
CA ILE A 118 16.16 28.04 4.89
C ILE A 118 14.63 28.05 4.91
N ASN A 119 13.98 28.89 4.09
CA ASN A 119 12.53 28.98 3.99
C ASN A 119 11.93 28.15 2.83
N LEU A 120 12.74 27.43 2.06
CA LEU A 120 12.27 26.60 0.95
C LEU A 120 11.53 25.37 1.46
N THR A 121 10.23 25.30 1.21
CA THR A 121 9.39 24.17 1.62
C THR A 121 8.86 23.34 0.46
N GLN A 122 8.95 23.86 -0.77
CA GLN A 122 8.34 23.25 -1.94
C GLN A 122 9.24 23.34 -3.18
N VAL A 123 9.36 22.23 -3.90
CA VAL A 123 9.96 22.04 -5.22
C VAL A 123 9.01 21.20 -6.09
N PRO A 124 9.21 21.14 -7.41
CA PRO A 124 8.41 20.30 -8.29
C PRO A 124 8.58 18.81 -7.97
N ASN A 125 7.53 18.01 -8.18
CA ASN A 125 7.57 16.56 -7.95
C ASN A 125 8.34 15.78 -9.04
N THR A 126 8.93 16.47 -10.03
CA THR A 126 9.72 15.88 -11.11
C THR A 126 10.99 16.69 -11.33
N LEU A 127 12.13 15.99 -11.46
CA LEU A 127 13.40 16.56 -11.90
C LEU A 127 13.48 16.53 -13.44
N PRO A 128 13.96 17.59 -14.13
CA PRO A 128 14.20 17.53 -15.56
C PRO A 128 15.21 16.42 -15.89
N SER A 129 14.90 15.58 -16.88
CA SER A 129 15.74 14.43 -17.24
C SER A 129 17.10 14.82 -17.82
N THR A 130 17.28 16.07 -18.25
CA THR A 130 18.55 16.62 -18.73
C THR A 130 19.54 16.93 -17.62
N VAL A 131 19.09 16.99 -16.35
CA VAL A 131 19.95 17.33 -15.21
C VAL A 131 20.92 16.18 -14.90
N THR A 132 22.21 16.53 -14.87
CA THR A 132 23.32 15.61 -14.60
C THR A 132 24.08 15.94 -13.31
N ASN A 133 23.83 17.12 -12.73
CA ASN A 133 24.50 17.61 -11.53
C ASN A 133 23.48 18.23 -10.57
N THR A 134 23.38 17.68 -9.36
CA THR A 134 22.54 18.17 -8.25
C THR A 134 23.37 18.44 -6.99
N SER A 135 24.69 18.59 -7.11
CA SER A 135 25.55 18.80 -5.95
C SER A 135 25.20 20.12 -5.26
N TYR A 136 25.21 20.10 -3.92
CA TYR A 136 24.83 21.21 -3.05
C TYR A 136 23.42 21.80 -3.27
N MET A 137 22.55 21.13 -4.03
CA MET A 137 21.24 21.68 -4.43
C MET A 137 20.37 22.10 -3.24
N PHE A 138 20.36 21.32 -2.14
CA PHE A 138 19.66 21.60 -0.89
C PHE A 138 20.61 21.75 0.31
N HIS A 139 21.85 22.15 0.06
CA HIS A 139 22.80 22.43 1.14
C HIS A 139 22.21 23.50 2.08
N GLY A 140 22.20 23.28 3.39
CA GLY A 140 21.71 24.25 4.38
C GLY A 140 20.20 24.49 4.38
N CYS A 141 19.40 23.76 3.59
CA CYS A 141 17.94 23.91 3.58
C CYS A 141 17.31 23.28 4.84
N THR A 142 17.44 23.94 6.00
CA THR A 142 17.07 23.37 7.30
C THR A 142 15.59 23.06 7.48
N SER A 143 14.70 23.69 6.70
CA SER A 143 13.25 23.43 6.76
C SER A 143 12.74 22.55 5.63
N PHE A 144 13.59 22.16 4.67
CA PHE A 144 13.15 21.37 3.51
C PHE A 144 12.96 19.89 3.88
N ASN A 145 11.73 19.39 3.69
CA ASN A 145 11.38 17.99 3.95
C ASN A 145 10.25 17.50 3.02
N GLN A 146 10.13 18.03 1.80
CA GLN A 146 9.11 17.60 0.85
C GLN A 146 9.47 16.27 0.20
N ASN A 147 8.47 15.40 0.00
CA ASN A 147 8.64 14.15 -0.73
C ASN A 147 9.11 14.39 -2.17
N ILE A 148 10.30 13.89 -2.49
CA ILE A 148 10.95 13.91 -3.81
C ILE A 148 11.32 12.49 -4.29
N GLY A 149 10.75 11.45 -3.68
CA GLY A 149 11.03 10.05 -4.02
C GLY A 149 10.63 9.67 -5.45
N GLY A 150 9.76 10.46 -6.09
CA GLY A 150 9.34 10.29 -7.49
C GLY A 150 10.27 10.93 -8.54
N TRP A 151 11.36 11.58 -8.15
CA TRP A 151 12.31 12.16 -9.11
C TRP A 151 13.04 11.10 -9.92
N ASN A 152 13.13 11.32 -11.24
CA ASN A 152 14.04 10.56 -12.07
C ASN A 152 15.44 11.17 -12.00
N VAL A 153 16.34 10.50 -11.26
CA VAL A 153 17.75 10.90 -11.10
C VAL A 153 18.71 10.04 -11.94
N SER A 154 18.21 9.24 -12.90
CA SER A 154 19.02 8.27 -13.63
C SER A 154 20.16 8.88 -14.45
N ASN A 155 20.09 10.18 -14.78
CA ASN A 155 21.14 10.87 -15.54
C ASN A 155 22.10 11.67 -14.64
N VAL A 156 21.85 11.72 -13.32
CA VAL A 156 22.69 12.44 -12.37
C VAL A 156 23.99 11.68 -12.14
N THR A 157 25.11 12.40 -12.22
CA THR A 157 26.47 11.87 -12.06
C THR A 157 27.19 12.44 -10.82
N ASP A 158 26.72 13.58 -10.29
CA ASP A 158 27.26 14.26 -9.10
C ASP A 158 26.11 14.67 -8.15
N MET A 159 26.14 14.10 -6.94
CA MET A 159 25.21 14.40 -5.84
C MET A 159 25.95 14.90 -4.58
N GLY A 160 27.20 15.33 -4.72
CA GLY A 160 28.02 15.78 -3.59
C GLY A 160 27.33 16.90 -2.79
N GLY A 161 27.21 16.73 -1.48
CA GLY A 161 26.65 17.75 -0.59
C GLY A 161 25.17 18.08 -0.81
N MET A 162 24.42 17.31 -1.61
CA MET A 162 23.06 17.65 -2.02
C MET A 162 22.14 18.01 -0.84
N PHE A 163 22.23 17.29 0.29
CA PHE A 163 21.46 17.53 1.52
C PHE A 163 22.35 17.90 2.72
N ARG A 164 23.56 18.40 2.48
CA ARG A 164 24.47 18.78 3.56
C ARG A 164 23.84 19.88 4.42
N GLY A 165 23.64 19.64 5.71
CA GLY A 165 23.02 20.57 6.64
C GLY A 165 21.50 20.69 6.51
N ALA A 166 20.84 19.89 5.66
CA ALA A 166 19.38 19.83 5.57
C ALA A 166 18.81 19.04 6.77
N THR A 167 18.81 19.67 7.95
CA THR A 167 18.55 19.01 9.24
C THR A 167 17.16 18.39 9.37
N ALA A 168 16.15 18.91 8.67
CA ALA A 168 14.79 18.36 8.69
C ALA A 168 14.55 17.25 7.65
N PHE A 169 15.43 17.05 6.67
CA PHE A 169 15.17 16.15 5.55
C PHE A 169 15.20 14.68 5.99
N ASN A 170 14.09 13.96 5.78
CA ASN A 170 13.97 12.53 6.08
C ASN A 170 12.95 11.83 5.16
N GLN A 171 12.89 12.24 3.88
CA GLN A 171 11.91 11.69 2.93
C GLN A 171 12.43 10.45 2.22
N ASN A 172 11.52 9.51 1.93
CA ASN A 172 11.85 8.26 1.26
C ASN A 172 12.37 8.52 -0.17
N ILE A 173 13.61 8.10 -0.42
CA ILE A 173 14.33 8.17 -1.70
C ILE A 173 14.87 6.80 -2.14
N SER A 174 14.31 5.71 -1.60
CA SER A 174 14.74 4.33 -1.88
C SER A 174 14.62 3.96 -3.37
N ASN A 175 13.72 4.61 -4.10
CA ASN A 175 13.42 4.32 -5.50
C ASN A 175 14.31 5.07 -6.50
N TRP A 176 15.25 5.88 -6.03
CA TRP A 176 16.16 6.61 -6.91
C TRP A 176 17.15 5.65 -7.62
N ASN A 177 17.23 5.77 -8.95
CA ASN A 177 18.26 5.09 -9.73
C ASN A 177 19.55 5.91 -9.71
N VAL A 178 20.46 5.57 -8.78
CA VAL A 178 21.76 6.25 -8.61
C VAL A 178 22.92 5.58 -9.34
N SER A 179 22.65 4.62 -10.24
CA SER A 179 23.69 3.81 -10.90
C SER A 179 24.67 4.62 -11.75
N ASN A 180 24.34 5.85 -12.17
CA ASN A 180 25.27 6.73 -12.90
C ASN A 180 26.05 7.70 -12.00
N VAL A 181 25.79 7.73 -10.70
CA VAL A 181 26.45 8.66 -9.77
C VAL A 181 27.89 8.22 -9.51
N THR A 182 28.80 9.19 -9.55
CA THR A 182 30.25 8.97 -9.31
C THR A 182 30.79 9.71 -8.08
N ASP A 183 30.10 10.77 -7.62
CA ASP A 183 30.48 11.57 -6.46
C ASP A 183 29.27 11.78 -5.52
N MET A 184 29.41 11.30 -4.27
CA MET A 184 28.42 11.43 -3.19
C MET A 184 29.05 12.05 -1.93
N ARG A 185 30.19 12.76 -2.07
CA ARG A 185 30.89 13.37 -0.93
C ARG A 185 29.91 14.22 -0.11
N GLY A 186 29.87 14.03 1.20
CA GLY A 186 29.07 14.86 2.11
C GLY A 186 27.57 14.92 1.80
N MET A 187 26.99 14.01 1.01
CA MET A 187 25.60 14.10 0.54
C MET A 187 24.59 14.36 1.67
N PHE A 188 24.79 13.72 2.83
CA PHE A 188 23.97 13.86 4.05
C PHE A 188 24.78 14.39 5.24
N TYR A 189 25.89 15.09 5.00
CA TYR A 189 26.69 15.69 6.07
C TYR A 189 25.80 16.59 6.93
N GLY A 190 25.66 16.32 8.22
CA GLY A 190 24.84 17.11 9.14
C GLY A 190 23.33 17.06 8.89
N ALA A 191 22.83 16.15 8.04
CA ALA A 191 21.40 15.90 7.88
C ALA A 191 20.87 15.07 9.07
N THR A 192 20.72 15.72 10.22
CA THR A 192 20.54 15.06 11.54
C THR A 192 19.30 14.18 11.64
N SER A 193 18.24 14.44 10.86
CA SER A 193 17.01 13.64 10.86
C SER A 193 16.99 12.48 9.85
N PHE A 194 17.95 12.41 8.93
CA PHE A 194 17.89 11.45 7.82
C PHE A 194 18.16 10.02 8.31
N ASN A 195 17.20 9.12 8.08
CA ASN A 195 17.30 7.69 8.44
C ASN A 195 16.44 6.79 7.52
N GLN A 196 16.30 7.13 6.24
CA GLN A 196 15.51 6.33 5.29
C GLN A 196 16.30 5.16 4.74
N ASP A 197 15.61 4.04 4.46
CA ASP A 197 16.23 2.85 3.86
C ASP A 197 16.69 3.13 2.42
N ILE A 198 17.99 2.95 2.19
CA ILE A 198 18.69 3.15 0.92
C ILE A 198 19.57 1.94 0.56
N ASN A 199 19.29 0.78 1.14
CA ASN A 199 20.01 -0.47 0.87
C ASN A 199 19.99 -0.90 -0.61
N ASN A 200 18.92 -0.55 -1.34
CA ASN A 200 18.68 -0.95 -2.73
C ASN A 200 19.38 -0.04 -3.77
N TRP A 201 20.09 0.99 -3.34
CA TRP A 201 20.83 1.86 -4.26
C TRP A 201 22.00 1.11 -4.91
N ASP A 202 22.08 1.20 -6.23
CA ASP A 202 23.26 0.76 -7.00
C ASP A 202 24.34 1.84 -6.95
N VAL A 203 25.28 1.70 -6.03
CA VAL A 203 26.41 2.62 -5.84
C VAL A 203 27.70 2.14 -6.52
N GLY A 204 27.63 1.11 -7.38
CA GLY A 204 28.82 0.47 -7.96
C GLY A 204 29.73 1.40 -8.77
N ASN A 205 29.20 2.52 -9.28
CA ASN A 205 29.98 3.52 -10.03
C ASN A 205 30.52 4.67 -9.17
N VAL A 206 30.17 4.72 -7.88
CA VAL A 206 30.60 5.80 -6.97
C VAL A 206 32.08 5.65 -6.62
N LYS A 207 32.82 6.76 -6.72
CA LYS A 207 34.27 6.80 -6.44
C LYS A 207 34.59 7.54 -5.13
N LYS A 208 33.71 8.44 -4.70
CA LYS A 208 33.94 9.37 -3.58
C LYS A 208 32.72 9.44 -2.68
N MET A 209 32.90 9.04 -1.41
CA MET A 209 31.87 9.04 -0.35
C MET A 209 32.39 9.69 0.94
N SER A 210 33.47 10.48 0.87
CA SER A 210 34.02 11.16 2.04
C SER A 210 32.95 12.01 2.73
N SER A 211 32.87 11.86 4.06
CA SER A 211 31.93 12.55 4.94
C SER A 211 30.44 12.39 4.58
N MET A 212 30.06 11.38 3.78
CA MET A 212 28.69 11.24 3.25
C MET A 212 27.61 11.32 4.34
N PHE A 213 27.84 10.73 5.51
CA PHE A 213 26.91 10.73 6.65
C PHE A 213 27.49 11.43 7.89
N LYS A 214 28.59 12.19 7.77
CA LYS A 214 29.22 12.84 8.92
C LYS A 214 28.21 13.71 9.67
N GLY A 215 27.98 13.43 10.95
CA GLY A 215 27.00 14.14 11.78
C GLY A 215 25.52 13.87 11.47
N ALA A 216 25.18 12.90 10.61
CA ALA A 216 23.81 12.45 10.39
C ALA A 216 23.35 11.54 11.55
N THR A 217 23.08 12.15 12.71
CA THR A 217 22.94 11.45 14.00
C THR A 217 21.81 10.42 14.07
N ALA A 218 20.76 10.55 13.26
CA ALA A 218 19.67 9.58 13.21
C ALA A 218 19.96 8.36 12.32
N PHE A 219 20.99 8.41 11.47
CA PHE A 219 21.22 7.38 10.45
C PHE A 219 21.66 6.04 11.07
N ASN A 220 20.86 5.00 10.85
CA ASN A 220 21.09 3.63 11.32
C ASN A 220 20.48 2.60 10.37
N GLN A 221 20.91 2.59 9.11
CA GLN A 221 20.41 1.66 8.08
C GLN A 221 21.43 0.58 7.70
N ASN A 222 20.95 -0.56 7.21
CA ASN A 222 21.80 -1.66 6.74
C ASN A 222 22.25 -1.44 5.29
N ILE A 223 23.43 -0.83 5.12
CA ILE A 223 24.05 -0.60 3.80
C ILE A 223 25.18 -1.58 3.48
N GLY A 224 25.28 -2.70 4.20
CA GLY A 224 26.37 -3.68 3.97
C GLY A 224 26.32 -4.38 2.61
N GLY A 225 25.18 -4.31 1.91
CA GLY A 225 25.00 -4.84 0.56
C GLY A 225 25.51 -3.95 -0.57
N TRP A 226 25.94 -2.71 -0.29
CA TRP A 226 26.46 -1.79 -1.30
C TRP A 226 27.77 -2.30 -1.92
N ASP A 227 27.89 -2.23 -3.26
CA ASP A 227 29.15 -2.45 -3.97
C ASP A 227 30.04 -1.21 -3.85
N VAL A 228 31.06 -1.29 -3.00
CA VAL A 228 32.04 -0.22 -2.75
C VAL A 228 33.39 -0.50 -3.43
N SER A 229 33.45 -1.47 -4.35
CA SER A 229 34.70 -1.91 -4.97
C SER A 229 35.43 -0.83 -5.78
N ASN A 230 34.70 0.20 -6.24
CA ASN A 230 35.23 1.33 -6.99
C ASN A 230 35.53 2.57 -6.14
N VAL A 231 35.18 2.57 -4.85
CA VAL A 231 35.37 3.73 -3.97
C VAL A 231 36.84 3.90 -3.63
N THR A 232 37.35 5.12 -3.80
CA THR A 232 38.74 5.50 -3.49
C THR A 232 38.86 6.38 -2.26
N ASP A 233 37.76 7.01 -1.81
CA ASP A 233 37.75 7.92 -0.66
C ASP A 233 36.46 7.78 0.16
N MET A 234 36.59 7.35 1.42
CA MET A 234 35.52 7.25 2.42
C MET A 234 35.93 7.91 3.75
N ALA A 235 36.85 8.87 3.71
CA ALA A 235 37.32 9.55 4.91
C ALA A 235 36.12 10.18 5.65
N ASP A 236 36.08 10.02 6.98
CA ASP A 236 35.08 10.62 7.87
C ASP A 236 33.61 10.26 7.57
N MET A 237 33.34 9.19 6.80
CA MET A 237 32.00 8.85 6.32
C MET A 237 30.93 8.84 7.42
N PHE A 238 31.21 8.22 8.58
CA PHE A 238 30.31 8.12 9.73
C PHE A 238 30.80 8.89 10.97
N GLU A 239 31.71 9.86 10.83
CA GLU A 239 32.17 10.62 11.99
C GLU A 239 30.97 11.28 12.71
N GLY A 240 30.83 11.05 14.02
CA GLY A 240 29.69 11.52 14.81
C GLY A 240 28.40 10.71 14.65
N VAL A 241 28.42 9.58 13.94
CA VAL A 241 27.28 8.66 13.76
C VAL A 241 27.51 7.34 14.52
N THR A 242 26.43 6.70 14.97
CA THR A 242 26.45 5.38 15.61
C THR A 242 25.48 4.44 14.90
N LEU A 243 26.01 3.53 14.09
CA LEU A 243 25.22 2.41 13.57
C LEU A 243 25.01 1.38 14.69
N SER A 244 23.87 0.71 14.66
CA SER A 244 23.64 -0.47 15.52
C SER A 244 24.71 -1.53 15.24
N THR A 245 25.07 -2.31 16.27
CA THR A 245 26.07 -3.37 16.11
C THR A 245 25.70 -4.37 15.03
N THR A 246 24.41 -4.70 14.86
CA THR A 246 23.94 -5.55 13.75
C THR A 246 24.23 -4.93 12.38
N HIS A 247 23.87 -3.66 12.17
CA HIS A 247 24.11 -2.99 10.89
C HIS A 247 25.61 -2.81 10.60
N TYR A 248 26.41 -2.49 11.63
CA TYR A 248 27.85 -2.34 11.46
C TYR A 248 28.55 -3.68 11.20
N ASN A 249 28.13 -4.76 11.86
CA ASN A 249 28.60 -6.12 11.56
C ASN A 249 28.33 -6.47 10.08
N ASN A 250 27.10 -6.23 9.60
CA ASN A 250 26.72 -6.50 8.22
C ASN A 250 27.54 -5.67 7.22
N LEU A 251 27.81 -4.41 7.54
CA LEU A 251 28.66 -3.53 6.74
C LEU A 251 30.08 -4.08 6.60
N LEU A 252 30.73 -4.40 7.72
CA LEU A 252 32.09 -4.95 7.70
C LEU A 252 32.16 -6.26 6.90
N ILE A 253 31.23 -7.18 7.14
CA ILE A 253 31.17 -8.49 6.47
C ILE A 253 30.96 -8.33 4.96
N GLY A 254 29.96 -7.53 4.56
CA GLY A 254 29.62 -7.33 3.16
C GLY A 254 30.75 -6.68 2.36
N TRP A 255 31.43 -5.69 2.92
CA TRP A 255 32.53 -5.01 2.24
C TRP A 255 33.82 -5.81 2.22
N ALA A 256 34.12 -6.58 3.28
CA ALA A 256 35.30 -7.46 3.31
C ALA A 256 35.26 -8.56 2.23
N ALA A 257 34.05 -9.00 1.85
CA ALA A 257 33.84 -9.98 0.78
C ALA A 257 34.14 -9.44 -0.63
N GLN A 258 34.27 -8.12 -0.80
CA GLN A 258 34.45 -7.48 -2.10
C GLN A 258 35.93 -7.32 -2.51
N ASN A 259 36.16 -7.10 -3.80
CA ASN A 259 37.45 -6.73 -4.35
C ASN A 259 37.68 -5.21 -4.26
N VAL A 260 37.72 -4.70 -3.04
CA VAL A 260 37.87 -3.25 -2.76
C VAL A 260 39.27 -2.71 -3.11
N LYS A 261 39.34 -1.39 -3.36
CA LYS A 261 40.61 -0.68 -3.52
C LYS A 261 41.42 -0.71 -2.22
N SER A 262 42.75 -0.74 -2.36
CA SER A 262 43.65 -0.70 -1.21
C SER A 262 43.89 0.72 -0.70
N GLY A 263 44.22 0.87 0.58
CA GLY A 263 44.60 2.16 1.18
C GLY A 263 43.44 3.12 1.46
N VAL A 264 42.20 2.66 1.36
CA VAL A 264 41.02 3.49 1.61
C VAL A 264 40.94 3.83 3.10
N LYS A 265 40.72 5.12 3.41
CA LYS A 265 40.40 5.59 4.76
C LYS A 265 38.90 5.49 4.96
N PHE A 266 38.47 4.85 6.04
CA PHE A 266 37.06 4.69 6.39
C PHE A 266 36.86 5.02 7.87
N SER A 267 35.83 5.83 8.16
CA SER A 267 35.37 6.04 9.54
C SER A 267 34.02 5.37 9.73
N GLY A 268 33.97 4.39 10.62
CA GLY A 268 32.75 3.78 11.15
C GLY A 268 32.10 4.59 12.27
N GLY A 269 32.64 5.77 12.60
CA GLY A 269 32.11 6.63 13.66
C GLY A 269 32.25 6.02 15.04
N ASN A 270 31.19 6.11 15.83
CA ASN A 270 31.10 5.50 17.17
C ASN A 270 30.60 4.04 17.13
N SER A 271 30.39 3.47 15.93
CA SER A 271 29.81 2.15 15.74
C SER A 271 30.72 1.04 16.24
N LYS A 272 30.14 0.01 16.87
CA LYS A 272 30.88 -1.13 17.44
C LYS A 272 30.53 -2.44 16.75
N TYR A 273 31.47 -3.39 16.71
CA TYR A 273 31.31 -4.72 16.10
C TYR A 273 31.42 -5.84 17.13
N SER A 274 30.69 -6.96 17.01
CA SER A 274 30.68 -8.02 18.05
C SER A 274 30.86 -9.45 17.57
N SER A 275 30.53 -9.76 16.31
CA SER A 275 30.58 -11.16 15.85
C SER A 275 32.02 -11.58 15.49
N SER A 276 32.31 -12.88 15.62
CA SER A 276 33.57 -13.46 15.13
C SER A 276 33.77 -13.18 13.64
N ALA A 277 32.68 -13.25 12.86
CA ALA A 277 32.66 -12.91 11.43
C ALA A 277 32.99 -11.43 11.19
N ALA A 278 32.39 -10.49 11.94
CA ALA A 278 32.68 -9.06 11.80
C ALA A 278 34.11 -8.71 12.23
N THR A 279 34.61 -9.36 13.29
CA THR A 279 36.00 -9.21 13.73
C THR A 279 36.97 -9.67 12.65
N ALA A 280 36.73 -10.84 12.05
CA ALA A 280 37.53 -11.34 10.93
C ALA A 280 37.41 -10.44 9.69
N ALA A 281 36.20 -9.98 9.36
CA ALA A 281 35.95 -9.09 8.24
C ALA A 281 36.70 -7.75 8.38
N ARG A 282 36.66 -7.15 9.58
CA ARG A 282 37.44 -5.95 9.89
C ARG A 282 38.94 -6.19 9.71
N ALA A 283 39.46 -7.31 10.21
CA ALA A 283 40.86 -7.68 10.03
C ALA A 283 41.23 -7.86 8.54
N ILE A 284 40.36 -8.47 7.73
CA ILE A 284 40.55 -8.57 6.27
C ILE A 284 40.69 -7.17 5.66
N LEU A 285 39.77 -6.24 5.98
CA LEU A 285 39.82 -4.88 5.44
C LEU A 285 41.12 -4.16 5.84
N THR A 286 41.55 -4.24 7.11
CA THR A 286 42.73 -3.52 7.58
C THR A 286 44.06 -4.18 7.20
N GLU A 287 44.18 -5.49 7.36
CA GLU A 287 45.44 -6.23 7.24
C GLU A 287 45.67 -6.75 5.83
N THR A 288 44.61 -7.18 5.13
CA THR A 288 44.72 -7.74 3.77
C THR A 288 44.45 -6.70 2.70
N LYS A 289 43.43 -5.85 2.88
CA LYS A 289 43.07 -4.80 1.91
C LYS A 289 43.78 -3.47 2.20
N GLY A 290 44.45 -3.33 3.35
CA GLY A 290 45.25 -2.15 3.70
C GLY A 290 44.43 -0.91 4.02
N TRP A 291 43.17 -1.08 4.45
CA TRP A 291 42.33 0.03 4.86
C TRP A 291 42.77 0.61 6.20
N ILE A 292 42.50 1.90 6.40
CA ILE A 292 42.65 2.57 7.69
C ILE A 292 41.25 2.82 8.23
N ILE A 293 40.86 2.06 9.26
CA ILE A 293 39.53 2.12 9.87
C ILE A 293 39.59 2.80 11.24
N THR A 294 38.74 3.81 11.44
CA THR A 294 38.43 4.39 12.76
C THR A 294 36.99 4.07 13.14
N ASP A 295 36.78 3.39 14.27
CA ASP A 295 35.48 2.95 14.75
C ASP A 295 35.42 2.86 16.28
N GLY A 296 34.26 2.48 16.82
CA GLY A 296 34.04 2.34 18.27
C GLY A 296 34.64 1.06 18.89
N GLY A 297 35.35 0.25 18.10
CA GLY A 297 35.96 -1.00 18.55
C GLY A 297 34.96 -2.16 18.78
N PRO A 298 35.40 -3.24 19.44
CA PRO A 298 34.54 -4.39 19.72
C PRO A 298 33.43 -4.04 20.74
N SER A 299 32.26 -4.64 20.57
CA SER A 299 31.10 -4.54 21.46
C SER A 299 31.05 -5.71 22.45
N ASN A 300 30.57 -5.42 23.66
CA ASN A 300 30.36 -6.38 24.75
C ASN A 300 28.86 -6.74 24.91
N GLU A 301 28.05 -6.54 23.86
CA GLU A 301 26.60 -6.74 23.91
C GLU A 301 26.18 -8.11 23.33
N CYS A 302 25.21 -8.76 23.99
CA CYS A 302 24.58 -9.99 23.47
C CYS A 302 23.73 -9.67 22.24
N SER A 303 23.57 -10.61 21.31
CA SER A 303 22.78 -10.39 20.08
C SER A 303 22.01 -11.64 19.67
N VAL A 304 20.77 -11.42 19.22
CA VAL A 304 19.83 -12.45 18.75
C VAL A 304 19.00 -11.91 17.58
N SER A 305 18.69 -12.75 16.58
CA SER A 305 17.73 -12.46 15.50
C SER A 305 16.46 -13.28 15.65
N THR A 306 15.34 -12.80 15.09
CA THR A 306 14.03 -13.45 15.08
C THR A 306 13.77 -14.11 13.72
N LEU A 307 13.48 -15.41 13.73
CA LEU A 307 13.11 -16.16 12.53
C LEU A 307 11.71 -15.78 12.03
N PHE A 308 11.46 -15.98 10.74
CA PHE A 308 10.13 -15.79 10.15
C PHE A 308 9.10 -16.73 10.80
N VAL A 309 7.82 -16.32 10.73
CA VAL A 309 6.71 -17.13 11.21
C VAL A 309 6.30 -18.14 10.14
N SER A 310 6.06 -19.39 10.53
CA SER A 310 5.59 -20.50 9.67
C SER A 310 4.48 -21.31 10.37
N ASP A 311 3.94 -22.32 9.69
CA ASP A 311 2.96 -23.29 10.23
C ASP A 311 1.79 -22.64 10.98
N LEU A 312 1.28 -21.57 10.38
CA LEU A 312 0.28 -20.71 10.96
C LEU A 312 -1.09 -21.40 10.94
N THR A 313 -1.82 -21.29 12.05
CA THR A 313 -3.22 -21.71 12.16
C THR A 313 -4.02 -20.59 12.83
N GLU A 314 -5.30 -20.85 13.11
CA GLU A 314 -6.16 -19.96 13.91
C GLU A 314 -5.62 -19.73 15.33
N THR A 315 -4.89 -20.70 15.90
CA THR A 315 -4.54 -20.71 17.34
C THR A 315 -3.06 -20.94 17.62
N THR A 316 -2.27 -21.30 16.60
CA THR A 316 -0.84 -21.62 16.72
C THR A 316 -0.01 -21.05 15.58
N ALA A 317 1.30 -20.94 15.79
CA ALA A 317 2.29 -20.66 14.76
C ALA A 317 3.67 -21.20 15.17
N THR A 318 4.63 -21.22 14.26
CA THR A 318 6.04 -21.54 14.54
C THR A 318 6.90 -20.31 14.30
N SER A 319 7.89 -20.04 15.15
CA SER A 319 8.94 -19.03 14.95
C SER A 319 10.24 -19.49 15.64
N GLY A 320 11.11 -18.58 16.05
CA GLY A 320 12.35 -18.89 16.75
C GLY A 320 13.36 -17.76 16.69
N GLY A 321 14.63 -18.08 16.91
CA GLY A 321 15.70 -17.10 16.79
C GLY A 321 17.08 -17.73 16.64
N ASP A 322 18.07 -16.90 16.35
CA ASP A 322 19.47 -17.28 16.30
C ASP A 322 20.31 -16.37 17.21
N VAL A 323 20.92 -16.95 18.25
CA VAL A 323 21.79 -16.22 19.17
C VAL A 323 23.23 -16.32 18.68
N PHE A 324 23.77 -15.25 18.10
CA PHE A 324 25.08 -15.29 17.43
C PHE A 324 26.18 -14.51 18.16
N ALA A 325 25.85 -13.81 19.25
CA ALA A 325 26.84 -13.22 20.15
C ALA A 325 26.35 -13.25 21.60
N ASP A 326 27.22 -13.63 22.52
CA ASP A 326 26.93 -13.69 23.95
C ASP A 326 27.36 -12.41 24.69
N GLY A 327 27.97 -11.44 24.02
CA GLY A 327 28.45 -10.22 24.65
C GLY A 327 29.52 -10.46 25.71
N GLY A 328 30.30 -11.54 25.60
CA GLY A 328 31.35 -11.88 26.56
C GLY A 328 30.83 -12.46 27.88
N SER A 329 29.55 -12.85 27.95
CA SER A 329 28.97 -13.56 29.11
C SER A 329 27.95 -14.58 28.62
N SER A 330 28.02 -15.81 29.13
CA SER A 330 27.18 -16.90 28.64
C SER A 330 25.70 -16.54 28.63
N VAL A 331 25.02 -16.82 27.52
CA VAL A 331 23.57 -16.69 27.41
C VAL A 331 22.90 -17.73 28.29
N THR A 332 22.12 -17.27 29.26
CA THR A 332 21.47 -18.06 30.33
C THR A 332 20.01 -18.37 30.04
N ALA A 333 19.38 -17.69 29.10
CA ALA A 333 18.03 -17.99 28.62
C ALA A 333 17.82 -17.45 27.20
N ARG A 334 17.02 -18.15 26.39
CA ARG A 334 16.54 -17.69 25.08
C ARG A 334 15.14 -18.19 24.79
N GLY A 335 14.46 -17.58 23.83
CA GLY A 335 13.15 -18.03 23.35
C GLY A 335 12.47 -16.97 22.48
N VAL A 336 11.16 -17.06 22.28
CA VAL A 336 10.36 -15.99 21.65
C VAL A 336 9.35 -15.39 22.62
N VAL A 337 8.96 -14.15 22.37
CA VAL A 337 7.86 -13.42 23.03
C VAL A 337 6.91 -12.88 21.97
N TRP A 338 5.59 -12.91 22.20
CA TRP A 338 4.59 -12.37 21.28
C TRP A 338 3.48 -11.59 21.97
N SER A 339 2.90 -10.64 21.23
CA SER A 339 1.79 -9.79 21.68
C SER A 339 1.07 -9.17 20.49
N THR A 340 -0.18 -8.72 20.67
CA THR A 340 -0.88 -7.83 19.74
C THR A 340 -0.28 -6.41 19.69
N SER A 341 0.51 -6.05 20.70
CA SER A 341 1.29 -4.80 20.73
C SER A 341 2.67 -4.96 20.09
N GLU A 342 3.13 -3.92 19.40
CA GLU A 342 4.46 -3.89 18.79
C GLU A 342 5.59 -3.99 19.83
N ASN A 343 6.71 -4.59 19.41
CA ASN A 343 7.91 -4.72 20.21
C ASN A 343 7.70 -5.44 21.56
N PRO A 344 7.10 -6.64 21.58
CA PRO A 344 6.87 -7.37 22.82
C PRO A 344 8.18 -7.64 23.57
N THR A 345 8.08 -7.67 24.89
CA THR A 345 9.19 -7.95 25.80
C THR A 345 8.80 -9.05 26.77
N LEU A 346 9.74 -9.56 27.56
CA LEU A 346 9.45 -10.55 28.62
C LEU A 346 8.46 -10.06 29.68
N THR A 347 8.25 -8.74 29.80
CA THR A 347 7.31 -8.11 30.75
C THR A 347 6.05 -7.58 30.09
N SER A 348 6.08 -7.26 28.80
CA SER A 348 4.95 -6.81 27.99
C SER A 348 4.71 -7.81 26.85
N ASN A 349 4.04 -8.92 27.15
CA ASN A 349 3.68 -9.96 26.20
C ASN A 349 2.33 -10.61 26.56
N GLN A 350 1.75 -11.30 25.57
CA GLN A 350 0.62 -12.20 25.77
C GLN A 350 1.08 -13.67 25.81
N GLY A 351 2.28 -13.97 25.34
CA GLY A 351 2.91 -15.27 25.51
C GLY A 351 4.42 -15.24 25.26
N LYS A 352 5.10 -16.27 25.78
CA LYS A 352 6.54 -16.48 25.60
C LYS A 352 6.93 -17.95 25.69
N THR A 353 8.06 -18.31 25.10
CA THR A 353 8.71 -19.63 25.27
C THR A 353 10.01 -19.54 26.08
N THR A 354 10.61 -20.70 26.37
CA THR A 354 11.94 -20.82 26.96
C THR A 354 12.65 -21.99 26.28
N ASP A 355 13.60 -21.69 25.41
CA ASP A 355 14.19 -22.60 24.42
C ASP A 355 15.70 -22.82 24.68
N GLY A 356 16.08 -22.80 25.96
CA GLY A 356 17.40 -23.19 26.44
C GLY A 356 18.38 -22.02 26.65
N THR A 357 19.66 -22.31 26.48
CA THR A 357 20.82 -21.44 26.79
C THR A 357 21.84 -21.47 25.65
N GLY A 358 22.85 -20.60 25.72
CA GLY A 358 23.97 -20.58 24.77
C GLY A 358 23.65 -20.02 23.38
N LEU A 359 24.64 -20.12 22.50
CA LEU A 359 24.59 -19.64 21.11
C LEU A 359 23.84 -20.62 20.17
N GLY A 360 23.54 -20.15 18.97
CA GLY A 360 22.93 -20.91 17.89
C GLY A 360 21.42 -20.74 17.76
N THR A 361 20.88 -21.44 16.76
CA THR A 361 19.50 -21.33 16.33
C THR A 361 18.56 -22.19 17.17
N PHE A 362 17.33 -21.72 17.37
CA PHE A 362 16.25 -22.44 18.04
C PHE A 362 14.91 -22.14 17.36
N THR A 363 13.96 -23.07 17.52
CA THR A 363 12.58 -22.98 17.00
C THR A 363 11.60 -23.06 18.18
N SER A 364 10.49 -22.33 18.08
CA SER A 364 9.51 -22.16 19.16
C SER A 364 8.09 -22.29 18.62
N ASN A 365 7.23 -23.00 19.37
CA ASN A 365 5.80 -23.10 19.09
C ASN A 365 5.07 -21.96 19.80
N ILE A 366 4.38 -21.14 19.02
CA ILE A 366 3.48 -20.08 19.46
C ILE A 366 2.08 -20.69 19.59
N THR A 367 1.43 -20.47 20.73
CA THR A 367 0.09 -21.00 21.02
C THR A 367 -0.80 -19.94 21.66
N GLY A 368 -2.10 -20.22 21.76
CA GLY A 368 -3.06 -19.30 22.37
C GLY A 368 -3.36 -18.07 21.52
N LEU A 369 -3.18 -18.17 20.20
CA LEU A 369 -3.57 -17.12 19.27
C LEU A 369 -5.10 -17.08 19.16
N THR A 370 -5.62 -15.90 18.85
CA THR A 370 -7.02 -15.70 18.48
C THR A 370 -7.11 -15.58 16.95
N GLU A 371 -8.10 -16.23 16.35
CA GLU A 371 -8.31 -16.20 14.88
C GLU A 371 -8.39 -14.75 14.36
N ASN A 372 -7.89 -14.51 13.13
CA ASN A 372 -7.82 -13.20 12.49
C ASN A 372 -7.15 -12.08 13.32
N THR A 373 -6.37 -12.42 14.35
CA THR A 373 -5.72 -11.42 15.21
C THR A 373 -4.27 -11.23 14.77
N THR A 374 -3.87 -9.97 14.61
CA THR A 374 -2.50 -9.60 14.28
C THR A 374 -1.63 -9.61 15.52
N TYR A 375 -0.48 -10.29 15.44
CA TYR A 375 0.53 -10.39 16.48
C TYR A 375 1.89 -9.92 15.96
N TYR A 376 2.74 -9.58 16.92
CA TYR A 376 4.16 -9.31 16.76
C TYR A 376 4.92 -10.32 17.59
N VAL A 377 6.01 -10.89 17.03
CA VAL A 377 6.90 -11.82 17.72
C VAL A 377 8.35 -11.36 17.66
N ARG A 378 9.10 -11.60 18.73
CA ARG A 378 10.53 -11.34 18.84
C ARG A 378 11.23 -12.50 19.52
N ALA A 379 12.38 -12.91 19.00
CA ALA A 379 13.31 -13.72 19.75
C ALA A 379 13.94 -12.88 20.89
N TYR A 380 14.31 -13.54 21.99
CA TYR A 380 15.06 -12.92 23.08
C TYR A 380 16.25 -13.81 23.48
N ALA A 381 17.28 -13.17 24.03
CA ALA A 381 18.41 -13.82 24.67
C ALA A 381 18.82 -13.04 25.92
N THR A 382 19.12 -13.72 27.02
CA THR A 382 19.48 -13.12 28.31
C THR A 382 20.85 -13.59 28.75
N ASN A 383 21.73 -12.68 29.12
CA ASN A 383 23.01 -12.97 29.76
C ASN A 383 23.17 -12.14 31.04
N ALA A 384 24.37 -12.14 31.64
CA ALA A 384 24.66 -11.36 32.85
C ALA A 384 24.47 -9.83 32.68
N ASN A 385 24.49 -9.32 31.45
CA ASN A 385 24.32 -7.90 31.11
C ASN A 385 22.85 -7.52 30.84
N GLY A 386 21.93 -8.49 30.76
CA GLY A 386 20.50 -8.26 30.56
C GLY A 386 19.89 -9.07 29.43
N THR A 387 18.67 -8.69 29.02
CA THR A 387 17.93 -9.32 27.92
C THR A 387 17.96 -8.45 26.68
N VAL A 388 18.34 -9.05 25.56
CA VAL A 388 18.25 -8.47 24.22
C VAL A 388 17.16 -9.14 23.40
N TYR A 389 16.69 -8.47 22.36
CA TYR A 389 15.59 -8.93 21.53
C TYR A 389 15.91 -8.75 20.04
N GLY A 390 15.49 -9.71 19.23
CA GLY A 390 15.63 -9.67 17.78
C GLY A 390 14.61 -8.77 17.11
N GLU A 391 14.46 -8.95 15.79
CA GLU A 391 13.55 -8.20 14.93
C GLU A 391 12.09 -8.38 15.36
N ASN A 392 11.30 -7.31 15.25
CA ASN A 392 9.86 -7.31 15.50
C ASN A 392 9.11 -7.84 14.26
N ARG A 393 8.72 -9.11 14.25
CA ARG A 393 8.05 -9.76 13.12
C ARG A 393 6.53 -9.72 13.29
N LYS A 394 5.81 -9.15 12.32
CA LYS A 394 4.35 -9.08 12.30
C LYS A 394 3.74 -10.28 11.56
N PHE A 395 2.70 -10.89 12.11
CA PHE A 395 1.91 -11.93 11.46
C PHE A 395 0.43 -11.84 11.88
N THR A 396 -0.49 -12.51 11.19
CA THR A 396 -1.92 -12.53 11.55
C THR A 396 -2.42 -13.95 11.51
N ALA A 397 -2.93 -14.46 12.64
CA ALA A 397 -3.48 -15.81 12.74
C ALA A 397 -4.52 -16.07 11.63
N GLU A 398 -4.57 -17.29 11.13
CA GLU A 398 -5.45 -17.62 10.00
C GLU A 398 -6.92 -17.40 10.35
N LEU A 399 -7.73 -17.15 9.31
CA LEU A 399 -9.18 -17.12 9.38
C LEU A 399 -9.73 -17.91 8.19
N PRO A 400 -10.02 -19.21 8.34
CA PRO A 400 -10.51 -20.02 7.24
C PRO A 400 -11.97 -19.72 6.89
N MET A 401 -12.35 -20.11 5.68
CA MET A 401 -13.76 -20.28 5.36
C MET A 401 -14.27 -21.53 6.06
N LYS A 402 -15.40 -21.42 6.77
CA LYS A 402 -15.99 -22.50 7.57
C LYS A 402 -17.39 -22.81 7.04
N LEU A 403 -17.61 -24.04 6.63
CA LEU A 403 -18.88 -24.55 6.11
C LEU A 403 -19.39 -25.69 6.97
N LYS A 404 -20.71 -25.89 7.01
CA LYS A 404 -21.35 -26.97 7.74
C LYS A 404 -22.28 -27.74 6.80
N PHE A 405 -22.02 -29.03 6.68
CA PHE A 405 -22.80 -29.95 5.86
C PHE A 405 -23.49 -30.99 6.73
N ASP A 406 -24.76 -31.31 6.43
CA ASP A 406 -25.49 -32.41 7.05
C ASP A 406 -25.74 -33.51 6.00
N THR A 407 -25.05 -34.63 6.19
CA THR A 407 -25.09 -35.76 5.25
C THR A 407 -26.34 -36.62 5.36
N HIS A 408 -27.24 -36.36 6.32
CA HIS A 408 -28.53 -37.06 6.42
C HIS A 408 -29.61 -36.50 5.48
N LEU A 409 -29.39 -35.34 4.86
CA LEU A 409 -30.42 -34.60 4.12
C LEU A 409 -30.76 -35.17 2.74
N SER A 410 -29.87 -35.94 2.14
CA SER A 410 -30.08 -36.62 0.85
C SER A 410 -29.23 -37.89 0.76
N GLU A 411 -29.53 -38.75 -0.21
CA GLU A 411 -28.86 -40.04 -0.36
C GLU A 411 -27.34 -39.91 -0.51
N GLY A 412 -26.61 -40.85 0.11
CA GLY A 412 -25.16 -40.94 0.03
C GLY A 412 -24.44 -40.02 1.03
N LYS A 413 -23.14 -40.29 1.23
CA LYS A 413 -22.30 -39.64 2.25
C LYS A 413 -21.34 -38.64 1.65
N THR A 414 -21.58 -38.25 0.41
CA THR A 414 -20.70 -37.37 -0.36
C THR A 414 -21.11 -35.92 -0.19
N ILE A 415 -20.13 -35.05 -0.02
CA ILE A 415 -20.28 -33.60 -0.21
C ILE A 415 -19.34 -33.13 -1.32
N THR A 416 -19.60 -31.96 -1.88
CA THR A 416 -18.79 -31.38 -2.96
C THR A 416 -18.50 -29.91 -2.70
N LEU A 417 -17.24 -29.51 -2.85
CA LEU A 417 -16.81 -28.11 -2.76
C LEU A 417 -16.51 -27.54 -4.16
N PRO A 418 -17.13 -26.42 -4.57
CA PRO A 418 -16.89 -25.77 -5.84
C PRO A 418 -15.75 -24.74 -5.74
N LEU A 419 -14.50 -25.20 -5.84
CA LEU A 419 -13.30 -24.37 -5.69
C LEU A 419 -12.86 -23.83 -7.06
N PHE A 420 -13.01 -22.53 -7.32
CA PHE A 420 -12.72 -21.92 -8.63
C PHE A 420 -11.84 -20.66 -8.54
N GLY A 421 -11.47 -20.11 -9.70
CA GLY A 421 -10.52 -19.00 -9.81
C GLY A 421 -9.08 -19.47 -9.57
N THR A 422 -8.28 -18.64 -8.89
CA THR A 422 -7.04 -19.06 -8.25
C THR A 422 -7.36 -19.97 -7.06
N VAL A 423 -6.79 -21.17 -7.08
CA VAL A 423 -6.93 -22.19 -6.04
C VAL A 423 -5.54 -22.62 -5.59
N ASP A 424 -5.24 -22.39 -4.32
CA ASP A 424 -4.10 -22.95 -3.59
C ASP A 424 -4.53 -23.07 -2.13
N VAL A 425 -5.29 -24.13 -1.84
CA VAL A 425 -5.99 -24.28 -0.57
C VAL A 425 -5.74 -25.62 0.07
N THR A 426 -5.81 -25.65 1.40
CA THR A 426 -5.94 -26.87 2.18
C THR A 426 -7.36 -26.93 2.74
N VAL A 427 -8.03 -28.05 2.49
CA VAL A 427 -9.37 -28.36 2.99
C VAL A 427 -9.24 -29.36 4.12
N ASP A 428 -9.74 -29.02 5.30
CA ASP A 428 -10.03 -29.95 6.38
C ASP A 428 -11.51 -30.36 6.28
N TRP A 429 -11.75 -31.65 6.06
CA TRP A 429 -13.09 -32.19 5.85
C TRP A 429 -13.89 -32.40 7.15
N GLY A 430 -13.27 -32.15 8.32
CA GLY A 430 -13.93 -32.29 9.62
C GLY A 430 -14.05 -33.72 10.12
N ASP A 431 -13.48 -34.70 9.41
CA ASP A 431 -13.39 -36.11 9.82
C ASP A 431 -11.95 -36.55 10.14
N GLY A 432 -11.06 -35.58 10.35
CA GLY A 432 -9.63 -35.79 10.59
C GLY A 432 -8.80 -35.99 9.31
N LYS A 433 -9.40 -35.85 8.12
CA LYS A 433 -8.68 -35.86 6.85
C LYS A 433 -8.55 -34.46 6.27
N THR A 434 -7.40 -34.22 5.66
CA THR A 434 -7.09 -32.96 4.98
C THR A 434 -6.59 -33.22 3.56
N ASN A 435 -6.93 -32.34 2.62
CA ASN A 435 -6.43 -32.39 1.24
C ASN A 435 -5.99 -31.01 0.76
N THR A 436 -4.93 -30.94 -0.05
CA THR A 436 -4.51 -29.71 -0.71
C THR A 436 -4.94 -29.73 -2.18
N TYR A 437 -5.49 -28.63 -2.66
CA TYR A 437 -5.91 -28.44 -4.03
C TYR A 437 -5.25 -27.19 -4.63
N THR A 438 -4.72 -27.33 -5.84
CA THR A 438 -4.02 -26.25 -6.57
C THR A 438 -4.64 -25.96 -7.93
N THR A 439 -5.78 -26.58 -8.22
CA THR A 439 -6.50 -26.43 -9.50
C THR A 439 -7.96 -26.09 -9.24
N ALA A 440 -8.61 -25.46 -10.22
CA ALA A 440 -10.03 -25.14 -10.14
C ALA A 440 -10.87 -26.37 -10.49
N GLY A 441 -11.89 -26.65 -9.69
CA GLY A 441 -12.77 -27.80 -9.89
C GLY A 441 -13.76 -28.03 -8.74
N ASN A 442 -14.65 -28.99 -8.97
CA ASN A 442 -15.48 -29.56 -7.92
C ASN A 442 -14.70 -30.69 -7.26
N TYR A 443 -14.58 -30.65 -5.94
CA TYR A 443 -13.87 -31.66 -5.16
C TYR A 443 -14.83 -32.36 -4.22
N GLU A 444 -14.84 -33.70 -4.28
CA GLU A 444 -15.74 -34.53 -3.51
C GLU A 444 -15.03 -35.18 -2.34
N HIS A 445 -15.79 -35.37 -1.26
CA HIS A 445 -15.36 -36.18 -0.13
C HIS A 445 -16.47 -37.10 0.32
N ILE A 446 -16.13 -38.36 0.58
CA ILE A 446 -17.08 -39.40 0.98
C ILE A 446 -16.81 -39.75 2.45
N TYR A 447 -17.79 -39.46 3.31
CA TYR A 447 -17.71 -39.77 4.73
C TYR A 447 -18.02 -41.25 5.00
N VAL A 448 -17.41 -41.80 6.06
CA VAL A 448 -17.65 -43.19 6.48
C VAL A 448 -19.04 -43.37 7.09
N LYS A 449 -19.48 -42.36 7.86
CA LYS A 449 -20.74 -42.31 8.58
C LYS A 449 -21.53 -41.08 8.13
N GLU A 450 -22.85 -41.13 8.22
CA GLU A 450 -23.65 -39.91 8.16
C GLU A 450 -23.50 -39.15 9.48
N ASP A 451 -23.22 -37.87 9.35
CA ASP A 451 -23.10 -36.91 10.44
C ASP A 451 -23.19 -35.47 9.91
N VAL A 452 -23.06 -34.54 10.83
CA VAL A 452 -22.90 -33.12 10.55
C VAL A 452 -21.42 -32.75 10.61
N TYR A 453 -20.87 -32.32 9.48
CA TYR A 453 -19.44 -32.05 9.32
C TYR A 453 -19.15 -30.56 9.22
N ASN A 454 -18.13 -30.10 9.97
CA ASN A 454 -17.58 -28.76 9.85
C ASN A 454 -16.35 -28.83 8.94
N VAL A 455 -16.45 -28.21 7.77
CA VAL A 455 -15.39 -28.18 6.76
C VAL A 455 -14.71 -26.83 6.82
N SER A 456 -13.38 -26.82 6.86
CA SER A 456 -12.58 -25.59 6.88
C SER A 456 -11.67 -25.50 5.66
N ILE A 457 -11.57 -24.32 5.07
CA ILE A 457 -10.71 -24.05 3.90
C ILE A 457 -9.72 -22.95 4.29
N THR A 458 -8.43 -23.26 4.27
CA THR A 458 -7.31 -22.32 4.45
C THR A 458 -6.55 -22.14 3.13
N GLY A 459 -5.68 -21.13 3.05
CA GLY A 459 -4.92 -20.80 1.84
C GLY A 459 -5.59 -19.72 0.98
N ASN A 460 -5.36 -19.77 -0.34
CA ASN A 460 -5.82 -18.77 -1.29
C ASN A 460 -6.89 -19.34 -2.24
N LEU A 461 -8.09 -18.79 -2.16
CA LEU A 461 -9.25 -19.07 -3.01
C LEU A 461 -9.92 -17.77 -3.42
N THR A 462 -9.97 -17.51 -4.72
CA THR A 462 -10.58 -16.27 -5.24
C THR A 462 -12.06 -16.42 -5.61
N GLN A 463 -12.54 -17.65 -5.87
CA GLN A 463 -13.94 -17.89 -6.18
C GLN A 463 -14.46 -19.18 -5.55
N PHE A 464 -15.62 -19.08 -4.89
CA PHE A 464 -16.38 -20.24 -4.42
C PHE A 464 -17.72 -20.28 -5.16
N GLY A 465 -17.99 -21.36 -5.90
CA GLY A 465 -19.15 -21.48 -6.79
C GLY A 465 -18.84 -21.34 -8.28
N LYS A 466 -19.84 -21.66 -9.12
CA LYS A 466 -19.72 -21.65 -10.59
C LYS A 466 -21.02 -21.22 -11.31
N GLY A 467 -21.52 -20.04 -11.00
CA GLY A 467 -22.67 -19.44 -11.70
C GLY A 467 -23.93 -20.30 -11.60
N TYR A 468 -24.60 -20.56 -12.73
CA TYR A 468 -25.84 -21.34 -12.78
C TYR A 468 -25.63 -22.87 -12.74
N THR A 469 -24.40 -23.34 -12.53
CA THR A 469 -24.13 -24.78 -12.38
C THR A 469 -24.46 -25.20 -10.96
N ILE A 470 -25.40 -26.12 -10.78
CA ILE A 470 -25.72 -26.69 -9.48
C ILE A 470 -24.51 -27.50 -9.00
N THR A 471 -23.97 -27.15 -7.83
CA THR A 471 -22.93 -27.95 -7.19
C THR A 471 -23.53 -29.27 -6.73
N PRO A 472 -22.92 -30.43 -7.03
CA PRO A 472 -23.43 -31.72 -6.54
C PRO A 472 -23.55 -31.73 -5.01
N ASN A 473 -24.59 -32.37 -4.49
CA ASN A 473 -24.85 -32.49 -3.04
C ASN A 473 -25.00 -31.15 -2.28
N ILE A 474 -25.24 -30.03 -2.97
CA ILE A 474 -25.35 -28.70 -2.35
C ILE A 474 -26.52 -28.60 -1.38
N GLU A 475 -27.55 -29.42 -1.52
CA GLU A 475 -28.66 -29.54 -0.59
C GLU A 475 -28.24 -29.98 0.81
N LYS A 476 -27.03 -30.54 0.97
CA LYS A 476 -26.45 -30.89 2.28
C LYS A 476 -25.83 -29.70 3.00
N LEU A 477 -25.58 -28.57 2.32
CA LEU A 477 -25.04 -27.36 2.95
C LEU A 477 -26.10 -26.68 3.79
N ILE A 478 -25.87 -26.59 5.10
CA ILE A 478 -26.83 -26.00 6.05
C ILE A 478 -26.39 -24.65 6.62
N ALA A 479 -25.07 -24.39 6.68
CA ALA A 479 -24.53 -23.13 7.15
C ALA A 479 -23.15 -22.81 6.55
N VAL A 480 -22.86 -21.53 6.40
CA VAL A 480 -21.52 -20.96 6.28
C VAL A 480 -21.29 -20.09 7.51
N THR A 481 -20.35 -20.46 8.36
CA THR A 481 -20.12 -19.75 9.63
C THR A 481 -18.98 -18.73 9.52
N SER A 482 -18.13 -18.86 8.50
CA SER A 482 -17.11 -17.88 8.15
C SER A 482 -16.84 -17.92 6.65
N PHE A 483 -16.70 -16.76 6.00
CA PHE A 483 -16.16 -16.67 4.64
C PHE A 483 -14.63 -16.70 4.61
N GLY A 484 -14.00 -16.58 5.78
CA GLY A 484 -12.55 -16.53 5.90
C GLY A 484 -11.91 -15.26 5.35
N LYS A 485 -10.59 -15.20 5.47
CA LYS A 485 -9.72 -14.25 4.78
C LYS A 485 -8.85 -14.99 3.76
N ILE A 486 -9.51 -15.81 2.93
CA ILE A 486 -8.86 -16.68 1.95
C ILE A 486 -8.75 -16.04 0.55
N GLY A 487 -9.06 -14.75 0.40
CA GLY A 487 -8.87 -14.03 -0.88
C GLY A 487 -10.08 -14.00 -1.82
N LEU A 488 -11.28 -14.35 -1.33
CA LEU A 488 -12.51 -14.37 -2.14
C LEU A 488 -12.81 -13.02 -2.80
N THR A 489 -12.93 -13.01 -4.12
CA THR A 489 -13.39 -11.86 -4.93
C THR A 489 -14.72 -12.12 -5.63
N SER A 490 -15.14 -13.38 -5.72
CA SER A 490 -16.36 -13.81 -6.38
C SER A 490 -17.06 -14.92 -5.58
N LEU A 491 -18.37 -14.78 -5.40
CA LEU A 491 -19.24 -15.80 -4.81
C LEU A 491 -20.31 -16.27 -5.83
N VAL A 492 -19.96 -16.20 -7.12
CA VAL A 492 -20.87 -16.54 -8.22
C VAL A 492 -21.42 -17.96 -8.10
N GLY A 493 -22.72 -18.08 -7.81
CA GLY A 493 -23.41 -19.35 -7.64
C GLY A 493 -22.94 -20.18 -6.44
N ALA A 494 -22.31 -19.56 -5.43
CA ALA A 494 -21.78 -20.27 -4.26
C ALA A 494 -22.82 -21.15 -3.56
N PHE A 495 -24.06 -20.65 -3.44
CA PHE A 495 -25.16 -21.34 -2.76
C PHE A 495 -26.38 -21.53 -3.67
N TYR A 496 -26.14 -21.59 -4.98
CA TYR A 496 -27.19 -21.84 -5.96
C TYR A 496 -27.85 -23.21 -5.69
N LYS A 497 -29.17 -23.20 -5.45
CA LYS A 497 -30.04 -24.32 -5.07
C LYS A 497 -29.66 -24.98 -3.73
N ALA A 498 -28.96 -24.28 -2.83
CA ALA A 498 -28.69 -24.72 -1.46
C ALA A 498 -29.97 -24.62 -0.59
N VAL A 499 -30.94 -25.51 -0.84
CA VAL A 499 -32.30 -25.41 -0.26
C VAL A 499 -32.34 -25.49 1.27
N ASN A 500 -31.34 -26.06 1.93
CA ASN A 500 -31.26 -26.19 3.38
C ASN A 500 -30.33 -25.16 4.05
N LEU A 501 -29.74 -24.23 3.27
CA LEU A 501 -28.89 -23.17 3.82
C LEU A 501 -29.74 -22.17 4.62
N THR A 502 -29.40 -22.00 5.90
CA THR A 502 -30.11 -21.09 6.81
C THR A 502 -29.22 -20.04 7.44
N GLN A 503 -27.90 -20.21 7.35
CA GLN A 503 -26.93 -19.34 7.98
C GLN A 503 -25.74 -19.06 7.06
N VAL A 504 -25.36 -17.80 6.99
CA VAL A 504 -24.13 -17.23 6.43
C VAL A 504 -23.51 -16.27 7.45
N PRO A 505 -22.25 -15.83 7.26
CA PRO A 505 -21.65 -14.81 8.10
C PRO A 505 -22.41 -13.48 7.99
N THR A 506 -22.47 -12.71 9.09
CA THR A 506 -23.15 -11.40 9.14
C THR A 506 -22.40 -10.30 8.39
N THR A 507 -21.22 -10.59 7.85
CA THR A 507 -20.41 -9.66 7.06
C THR A 507 -19.93 -10.35 5.78
N LEU A 508 -20.03 -9.64 4.66
CA LEU A 508 -19.46 -10.04 3.39
C LEU A 508 -17.95 -9.66 3.34
N PRO A 509 -17.06 -10.48 2.77
CA PRO A 509 -15.68 -10.05 2.53
C PRO A 509 -15.67 -8.83 1.61
N SER A 510 -15.03 -7.75 2.05
CA SER A 510 -14.96 -6.46 1.32
C SER A 510 -14.20 -6.52 -0.02
N THR A 511 -13.66 -7.68 -0.38
CA THR A 511 -13.01 -7.98 -1.66
C THR A 511 -13.97 -8.55 -2.70
N VAL A 512 -15.18 -8.97 -2.30
CA VAL A 512 -16.18 -9.54 -3.20
C VAL A 512 -16.77 -8.46 -4.11
N THR A 513 -16.79 -8.74 -5.41
CA THR A 513 -17.34 -7.85 -6.45
C THR A 513 -18.46 -8.50 -7.27
N ASN A 514 -18.63 -9.82 -7.16
CA ASN A 514 -19.57 -10.60 -7.94
C ASN A 514 -20.38 -11.54 -7.03
N THR A 515 -21.71 -11.34 -7.00
CA THR A 515 -22.66 -12.13 -6.22
C THR A 515 -23.74 -12.78 -7.08
N VAL A 516 -23.47 -12.97 -8.38
CA VAL A 516 -24.40 -13.58 -9.34
C VAL A 516 -24.91 -14.91 -8.80
N SER A 517 -26.23 -15.08 -8.74
CA SER A 517 -26.90 -16.31 -8.27
C SER A 517 -26.46 -16.81 -6.89
N LEU A 518 -25.91 -15.94 -6.03
CA LEU A 518 -25.36 -16.34 -4.73
C LEU A 518 -26.35 -17.19 -3.92
N PHE A 519 -27.60 -16.76 -3.81
CA PHE A 519 -28.68 -17.44 -3.10
C PHE A 519 -29.79 -17.94 -4.05
N GLY A 520 -29.51 -18.04 -5.34
CA GLY A 520 -30.53 -18.42 -6.32
C GLY A 520 -31.09 -19.82 -5.98
N GLY A 521 -32.37 -19.94 -5.65
CA GLY A 521 -33.04 -21.18 -5.28
C GLY A 521 -32.72 -21.69 -3.88
N ALA A 522 -32.09 -20.89 -3.01
CA ALA A 522 -31.93 -21.19 -1.59
C ALA A 522 -33.25 -20.93 -0.86
N THR A 523 -34.24 -21.82 -1.06
CA THR A 523 -35.65 -21.58 -0.71
C THR A 523 -35.91 -21.37 0.79
N ASN A 524 -35.06 -21.88 1.67
CA ASN A 524 -35.19 -21.68 3.14
C ASN A 524 -34.33 -20.53 3.69
N PHE A 525 -33.52 -19.87 2.85
CA PHE A 525 -32.61 -18.82 3.31
C PHE A 525 -33.38 -17.52 3.61
N ASN A 526 -33.30 -17.05 4.86
CA ASN A 526 -33.96 -15.82 5.31
C ASN A 526 -33.21 -15.17 6.48
N GLN A 527 -31.90 -15.33 6.57
CA GLN A 527 -31.10 -14.72 7.64
C GLN A 527 -30.83 -13.24 7.35
N ASP A 528 -30.85 -12.41 8.40
CA ASP A 528 -30.46 -11.01 8.32
C ASP A 528 -29.01 -10.83 7.83
N ILE A 529 -28.89 -10.08 6.74
CA ILE A 529 -27.64 -9.71 6.05
C ILE A 529 -27.55 -8.19 5.82
N SER A 530 -28.28 -7.39 6.60
CA SER A 530 -28.31 -5.92 6.47
C SER A 530 -26.94 -5.28 6.62
N ASN A 531 -26.03 -5.94 7.35
CA ASN A 531 -24.67 -5.49 7.65
C ASN A 531 -23.64 -5.86 6.57
N TRP A 532 -24.06 -6.48 5.47
CA TRP A 532 -23.17 -6.75 4.35
C TRP A 532 -22.75 -5.46 3.65
N ASP A 533 -21.43 -5.23 3.56
CA ASP A 533 -20.88 -4.20 2.71
C ASP A 533 -20.83 -4.70 1.26
N VAL A 534 -21.78 -4.25 0.45
CA VAL A 534 -21.89 -4.55 -0.98
C VAL A 534 -21.36 -3.41 -1.85
N SER A 535 -20.65 -2.41 -1.28
CA SER A 535 -20.30 -1.18 -2.01
C SER A 535 -19.34 -1.42 -3.19
N LYS A 536 -18.70 -2.59 -3.29
CA LYS A 536 -17.82 -2.97 -4.41
C LYS A 536 -18.46 -3.98 -5.36
N VAL A 537 -19.67 -4.46 -5.06
CA VAL A 537 -20.37 -5.39 -5.94
C VAL A 537 -20.84 -4.65 -7.19
N THR A 538 -20.54 -5.22 -8.35
CA THR A 538 -20.94 -4.66 -9.66
C THR A 538 -22.02 -5.49 -10.35
N ASN A 539 -22.14 -6.78 -10.01
CA ASN A 539 -23.13 -7.69 -10.59
C ASN A 539 -23.91 -8.45 -9.50
N MET A 540 -25.23 -8.24 -9.48
CA MET A 540 -26.19 -8.87 -8.56
C MET A 540 -27.23 -9.74 -9.29
N ARG A 541 -26.99 -10.09 -10.55
CA ARG A 541 -27.91 -10.90 -11.36
C ARG A 541 -28.32 -12.17 -10.65
N SER A 542 -29.62 -12.43 -10.59
CA SER A 542 -30.24 -13.62 -10.00
C SER A 542 -29.88 -13.89 -8.54
N MET A 543 -29.33 -12.91 -7.80
CA MET A 543 -28.77 -13.13 -6.46
C MET A 543 -29.75 -13.82 -5.51
N PHE A 544 -31.04 -13.46 -5.54
CA PHE A 544 -32.12 -14.07 -4.74
C PHE A 544 -33.20 -14.71 -5.61
N ALA A 545 -32.92 -15.03 -6.88
CA ALA A 545 -33.88 -15.69 -7.76
C ALA A 545 -34.36 -17.01 -7.13
N GLU A 546 -35.66 -17.24 -7.00
CA GLU A 546 -36.29 -18.40 -6.36
C GLU A 546 -35.98 -18.58 -4.86
N ALA A 547 -35.36 -17.60 -4.19
CA ALA A 547 -35.20 -17.59 -2.73
C ALA A 547 -36.54 -17.24 -2.05
N SER A 548 -37.52 -18.15 -2.14
CA SER A 548 -38.93 -17.88 -1.85
C SER A 548 -39.23 -17.44 -0.43
N ALA A 549 -38.41 -17.82 0.57
CA ALA A 549 -38.57 -17.38 1.95
C ALA A 549 -37.86 -16.05 2.27
N PHE A 550 -37.00 -15.54 1.39
CA PHE A 550 -36.16 -14.38 1.69
C PHE A 550 -36.97 -13.08 1.76
N ASN A 551 -36.90 -12.40 2.91
CA ASN A 551 -37.61 -11.16 3.16
C ASN A 551 -36.88 -10.27 4.20
N GLN A 552 -35.56 -10.20 4.14
CA GLN A 552 -34.74 -9.46 5.10
C GLN A 552 -34.43 -8.03 4.63
N ASN A 553 -34.29 -7.11 5.58
CA ASN A 553 -34.06 -5.70 5.28
C ASN A 553 -32.66 -5.47 4.69
N ILE A 554 -32.63 -5.11 3.41
CA ILE A 554 -31.43 -4.79 2.63
C ILE A 554 -31.45 -3.34 2.11
N GLY A 555 -32.37 -2.51 2.60
CA GLY A 555 -32.51 -1.11 2.17
C GLY A 555 -31.29 -0.24 2.47
N SER A 556 -30.46 -0.64 3.45
CA SER A 556 -29.20 0.04 3.81
C SER A 556 -28.02 -0.23 2.87
N TRP A 557 -28.17 -1.16 1.92
CA TRP A 557 -27.09 -1.53 1.02
C TRP A 557 -26.70 -0.40 0.06
N ASN A 558 -25.40 -0.18 -0.07
CA ASN A 558 -24.86 0.73 -1.08
C ASN A 558 -24.71 0.00 -2.43
N VAL A 559 -25.71 0.13 -3.29
CA VAL A 559 -25.73 -0.48 -4.63
C VAL A 559 -25.24 0.45 -5.74
N SER A 560 -24.61 1.58 -5.42
CA SER A 560 -24.26 2.61 -6.42
C SER A 560 -23.28 2.15 -7.50
N ASN A 561 -22.55 1.05 -7.28
CA ASN A 561 -21.61 0.48 -8.25
C ASN A 561 -22.19 -0.69 -9.06
N VAL A 562 -23.43 -1.10 -8.77
CA VAL A 562 -24.09 -2.21 -9.48
C VAL A 562 -24.52 -1.74 -10.86
N THR A 563 -24.22 -2.57 -11.88
CA THR A 563 -24.62 -2.33 -13.27
C THR A 563 -25.64 -3.34 -13.78
N ASP A 564 -25.75 -4.50 -13.14
CA ASP A 564 -26.61 -5.62 -13.56
C ASP A 564 -27.43 -6.15 -12.36
N MET A 565 -28.75 -6.04 -12.46
CA MET A 565 -29.75 -6.53 -11.50
C MET A 565 -30.77 -7.48 -12.15
N GLU A 566 -30.44 -8.08 -13.30
CA GLU A 566 -31.33 -9.01 -13.99
C GLU A 566 -31.80 -10.13 -13.03
N SER A 567 -33.10 -10.37 -12.98
CA SER A 567 -33.74 -11.45 -12.23
C SER A 567 -33.40 -11.48 -10.73
N MET A 568 -32.93 -10.38 -10.14
CA MET A 568 -32.41 -10.36 -8.76
C MET A 568 -33.40 -10.96 -7.74
N PHE A 569 -34.71 -10.70 -7.89
CA PHE A 569 -35.79 -11.21 -7.05
C PHE A 569 -36.81 -12.05 -7.83
N PHE A 570 -36.42 -12.63 -8.98
CA PHE A 570 -37.30 -13.51 -9.76
C PHE A 570 -37.86 -14.62 -8.87
N ARG A 571 -39.18 -14.78 -8.74
CA ARG A 571 -39.85 -15.79 -7.88
C ARG A 571 -39.46 -15.73 -6.40
N ALA A 572 -38.94 -14.61 -5.90
CA ALA A 572 -38.73 -14.37 -4.46
C ALA A 572 -40.07 -13.96 -3.82
N THR A 573 -40.99 -14.92 -3.71
CA THR A 573 -42.42 -14.66 -3.44
C THR A 573 -42.72 -13.96 -2.11
N ALA A 574 -41.86 -14.09 -1.10
CA ALA A 574 -42.02 -13.41 0.19
C ALA A 574 -41.41 -12.00 0.26
N PHE A 575 -40.56 -11.62 -0.70
CA PHE A 575 -39.75 -10.39 -0.61
C PHE A 575 -40.63 -9.13 -0.73
N ASN A 576 -40.59 -8.28 0.29
CA ASN A 576 -41.34 -7.02 0.33
C ASN A 576 -40.68 -5.98 1.26
N GLN A 577 -39.35 -5.84 1.19
CA GLN A 577 -38.59 -4.90 2.02
C GLN A 577 -38.28 -3.60 1.28
N ASP A 578 -38.26 -2.48 2.02
CA ASP A 578 -38.03 -1.15 1.47
C ASP A 578 -36.61 -1.04 0.88
N ILE A 579 -36.58 -0.76 -0.42
CA ILE A 579 -35.38 -0.54 -1.24
C ILE A 579 -35.47 0.78 -2.03
N GLY A 580 -36.42 1.65 -1.70
CA GLY A 580 -36.66 2.91 -2.41
C GLY A 580 -35.47 3.87 -2.37
N ASN A 581 -34.63 3.75 -1.34
CA ASN A 581 -33.43 4.58 -1.14
C ASN A 581 -32.19 4.10 -1.92
N TRP A 582 -32.27 2.99 -2.66
CA TRP A 582 -31.16 2.50 -3.45
C TRP A 582 -30.79 3.45 -4.59
N ASN A 583 -29.48 3.71 -4.75
CA ASN A 583 -28.97 4.43 -5.90
C ASN A 583 -28.74 3.47 -7.08
N VAL A 584 -29.70 3.39 -7.99
CA VAL A 584 -29.66 2.53 -9.18
C VAL A 584 -29.20 3.25 -10.46
N SER A 585 -28.65 4.47 -10.36
CA SER A 585 -28.31 5.33 -11.52
C SER A 585 -27.22 4.76 -12.45
N ASN A 586 -26.58 3.65 -12.05
CA ASN A 586 -25.56 2.94 -12.83
C ASN A 586 -26.05 1.62 -13.42
N VAL A 587 -27.25 1.17 -13.05
CA VAL A 587 -27.85 -0.07 -13.54
C VAL A 587 -28.26 0.10 -15.01
N THR A 588 -27.88 -0.86 -15.84
CA THR A 588 -28.24 -0.91 -17.27
C THR A 588 -29.25 -2.01 -17.57
N ASP A 589 -29.33 -3.05 -16.73
CA ASP A 589 -30.21 -4.20 -16.91
C ASP A 589 -31.03 -4.50 -15.64
N MET A 590 -32.36 -4.53 -15.80
CA MET A 590 -33.34 -4.88 -14.76
C MET A 590 -34.36 -5.93 -15.26
N GLU A 591 -34.01 -6.71 -16.29
CA GLU A 591 -34.89 -7.73 -16.84
C GLU A 591 -35.38 -8.70 -15.76
N SER A 592 -36.68 -8.95 -15.72
CA SER A 592 -37.33 -9.88 -14.78
C SER A 592 -37.01 -9.65 -13.29
N MET A 593 -36.54 -8.46 -12.89
CA MET A 593 -36.07 -8.20 -11.53
C MET A 593 -37.07 -8.61 -10.44
N PHE A 594 -38.37 -8.34 -10.62
CA PHE A 594 -39.46 -8.70 -9.71
C PHE A 594 -40.49 -9.65 -10.35
N ASN A 595 -40.12 -10.36 -11.41
CA ASN A 595 -41.00 -11.30 -12.08
C ASN A 595 -41.40 -12.43 -11.08
N GLU A 596 -42.70 -12.67 -10.92
CA GLU A 596 -43.31 -13.57 -9.92
C GLU A 596 -42.97 -13.23 -8.45
N ALA A 597 -42.47 -12.02 -8.14
CA ALA A 597 -42.28 -11.54 -6.76
C ALA A 597 -43.62 -11.07 -6.16
N SER A 598 -44.52 -12.02 -5.90
CA SER A 598 -45.94 -11.76 -5.65
C SER A 598 -46.27 -10.87 -4.45
N ALA A 599 -45.40 -10.79 -3.43
CA ALA A 599 -45.59 -9.92 -2.27
C ALA A 599 -45.03 -8.49 -2.44
N PHE A 600 -44.21 -8.23 -3.45
CA PHE A 600 -43.45 -6.98 -3.56
C PHE A 600 -44.37 -5.79 -3.88
N ASN A 601 -44.35 -4.76 -3.02
CA ASN A 601 -45.14 -3.54 -3.18
C ASN A 601 -44.50 -2.31 -2.51
N GLN A 602 -43.17 -2.16 -2.61
CA GLN A 602 -42.44 -1.05 -1.99
C GLN A 602 -42.19 0.11 -2.96
N ASP A 603 -42.19 1.35 -2.44
CA ASP A 603 -42.05 2.56 -3.26
C ASP A 603 -40.64 2.64 -3.87
N ILE A 604 -40.60 2.63 -5.20
CA ILE A 604 -39.40 2.74 -6.04
C ILE A 604 -39.54 3.86 -7.07
N GLY A 605 -40.52 4.76 -6.90
CA GLY A 605 -40.80 5.84 -7.84
C GLY A 605 -39.67 6.86 -7.99
N ASN A 606 -38.79 6.94 -6.98
CA ASN A 606 -37.63 7.83 -6.93
C ASN A 606 -36.37 7.27 -7.59
N TRP A 607 -36.39 6.03 -8.09
CA TRP A 607 -35.23 5.43 -8.75
C TRP A 607 -34.87 6.15 -10.06
N ASP A 608 -33.57 6.43 -10.25
CA ASP A 608 -33.02 6.91 -11.52
C ASP A 608 -32.72 5.73 -12.44
N VAL A 609 -33.67 5.42 -13.32
CA VAL A 609 -33.56 4.35 -14.32
C VAL A 609 -33.06 4.84 -15.68
N GLY A 610 -32.53 6.07 -15.80
CA GLY A 610 -32.17 6.70 -17.08
C GLY A 610 -31.01 6.05 -17.86
N LYS A 611 -30.43 4.95 -17.35
CA LYS A 611 -29.45 4.11 -18.05
C LYS A 611 -29.95 2.71 -18.39
N VAL A 612 -31.12 2.32 -17.89
CA VAL A 612 -31.68 0.99 -18.12
C VAL A 612 -32.11 0.86 -19.58
N THR A 613 -31.74 -0.26 -20.21
CA THR A 613 -32.07 -0.56 -21.62
C THR A 613 -33.18 -1.60 -21.77
N SER A 614 -33.46 -2.40 -20.74
CA SER A 614 -34.51 -3.42 -20.78
C SER A 614 -35.25 -3.53 -19.45
N LEU A 615 -36.58 -3.56 -19.54
CA LEU A 615 -37.53 -3.81 -18.45
C LEU A 615 -38.40 -5.05 -18.77
N PHE A 616 -37.92 -5.93 -19.65
CA PHE A 616 -38.60 -7.16 -20.04
C PHE A 616 -39.06 -7.94 -18.80
N CYS A 617 -40.35 -8.27 -18.73
CA CYS A 617 -40.98 -8.98 -17.61
C CYS A 617 -40.76 -8.39 -16.20
N MET A 618 -40.32 -7.13 -16.02
CA MET A 618 -39.88 -6.60 -14.71
C MET A 618 -40.85 -6.89 -13.56
N PHE A 619 -42.16 -6.73 -13.77
CA PHE A 619 -43.23 -7.00 -12.80
C PHE A 619 -44.24 -8.05 -13.30
N ASN A 620 -43.85 -8.92 -14.23
CA ASN A 620 -44.72 -10.02 -14.67
C ASN A 620 -45.13 -10.85 -13.45
N GLU A 621 -46.44 -11.07 -13.24
CA GLU A 621 -46.99 -11.82 -12.09
C GLU A 621 -46.63 -11.26 -10.69
N ALA A 622 -46.14 -10.01 -10.58
CA ALA A 622 -45.99 -9.29 -9.31
C ALA A 622 -47.35 -8.78 -8.82
N SER A 623 -48.19 -9.70 -8.33
CA SER A 623 -49.62 -9.49 -8.11
C SER A 623 -50.00 -8.49 -7.01
N ALA A 624 -49.07 -8.06 -6.16
CA ALA A 624 -49.29 -7.03 -5.15
C ALA A 624 -48.77 -5.63 -5.56
N PHE A 625 -47.95 -5.54 -6.62
CA PHE A 625 -47.27 -4.30 -6.98
C PHE A 625 -48.26 -3.23 -7.44
N ASN A 626 -48.25 -2.06 -6.79
CA ASN A 626 -49.09 -0.92 -7.16
C ASN A 626 -48.48 0.44 -6.78
N GLN A 627 -47.17 0.62 -6.98
CA GLN A 627 -46.46 1.86 -6.62
C GLN A 627 -46.27 2.78 -7.82
N ASN A 628 -46.29 4.09 -7.57
CA ASN A 628 -46.20 5.11 -8.62
C ASN A 628 -44.78 5.19 -9.20
N ILE A 629 -44.63 4.82 -10.46
CA ILE A 629 -43.38 4.85 -11.22
C ILE A 629 -43.50 5.75 -12.48
N GLY A 630 -44.54 6.58 -12.56
CA GLY A 630 -44.79 7.45 -13.71
C GLY A 630 -43.71 8.51 -13.92
N SER A 631 -42.87 8.77 -12.92
CA SER A 631 -41.73 9.70 -12.96
C SER A 631 -40.45 9.11 -13.56
N TRP A 632 -40.40 7.81 -13.83
CA TRP A 632 -39.21 7.16 -14.39
C TRP A 632 -38.88 7.69 -15.79
N ASN A 633 -37.60 8.00 -16.01
CA ASN A 633 -37.08 8.32 -17.34
C ASN A 633 -36.76 7.01 -18.09
N VAL A 634 -37.69 6.58 -18.94
CA VAL A 634 -37.58 5.33 -19.71
C VAL A 634 -37.08 5.51 -21.15
N SER A 635 -36.57 6.70 -21.52
CA SER A 635 -36.18 7.05 -22.90
C SER A 635 -35.08 6.17 -23.52
N LYS A 636 -34.36 5.38 -22.72
CA LYS A 636 -33.35 4.41 -23.20
C LYS A 636 -33.83 2.96 -23.21
N VAL A 637 -35.01 2.68 -22.67
CA VAL A 637 -35.57 1.33 -22.61
C VAL A 637 -36.03 0.93 -24.01
N THR A 638 -35.50 -0.17 -24.52
CA THR A 638 -35.85 -0.70 -25.84
C THR A 638 -36.78 -1.92 -25.78
N ASP A 639 -36.92 -2.55 -24.61
CA ASP A 639 -37.79 -3.70 -24.38
C ASP A 639 -38.59 -3.55 -23.07
N MET A 640 -39.92 -3.60 -23.17
CA MET A 640 -40.86 -3.63 -22.05
C MET A 640 -41.89 -4.77 -22.19
N PHE A 641 -41.60 -5.79 -23.03
CA PHE A 641 -42.53 -6.89 -23.25
C PHE A 641 -42.87 -7.56 -21.92
N TYR A 642 -44.18 -7.76 -21.71
CA TYR A 642 -44.74 -8.37 -20.51
C TYR A 642 -44.40 -7.70 -19.18
N MET A 643 -43.92 -6.45 -19.17
CA MET A 643 -43.53 -5.74 -17.93
C MET A 643 -44.58 -5.85 -16.82
N PHE A 644 -45.87 -5.75 -17.13
CA PHE A 644 -46.99 -5.86 -16.18
C PHE A 644 -47.96 -7.01 -16.47
N LYS A 645 -47.55 -8.01 -17.27
CA LYS A 645 -48.44 -9.14 -17.56
C LYS A 645 -48.81 -9.83 -16.24
N ASN A 646 -50.10 -10.03 -15.99
CA ASN A 646 -50.63 -10.60 -14.75
C ASN A 646 -50.27 -9.85 -13.44
N ALA A 647 -49.83 -8.58 -13.51
CA ALA A 647 -49.69 -7.71 -12.33
C ALA A 647 -51.06 -7.14 -11.95
N THR A 648 -51.91 -7.96 -11.32
CA THR A 648 -53.36 -7.73 -11.19
C THR A 648 -53.77 -6.49 -10.39
N THR A 649 -52.93 -5.98 -9.51
CA THR A 649 -53.19 -4.76 -8.72
C THR A 649 -52.76 -3.47 -9.39
N PHE A 650 -51.89 -3.53 -10.39
CA PHE A 650 -51.23 -2.36 -10.94
C PHE A 650 -52.23 -1.45 -11.66
N ASN A 651 -52.41 -0.22 -11.16
CA ASN A 651 -53.35 0.76 -11.71
C ASN A 651 -52.81 2.21 -11.73
N GLN A 652 -51.48 2.37 -11.76
CA GLN A 652 -50.82 3.67 -11.71
C GLN A 652 -50.75 4.38 -13.08
N ASN A 653 -50.64 5.71 -13.06
CA ASN A 653 -50.55 6.52 -14.27
C ASN A 653 -49.14 6.47 -14.88
N LEU A 654 -49.05 6.06 -16.15
CA LEU A 654 -47.81 5.98 -16.93
C LEU A 654 -47.74 7.01 -18.08
N GLY A 655 -48.65 7.98 -18.14
CA GLY A 655 -48.72 8.94 -19.25
C GLY A 655 -47.52 9.89 -19.39
N GLY A 656 -46.55 9.84 -18.47
CA GLY A 656 -45.29 10.58 -18.53
C GLY A 656 -44.15 9.83 -19.23
N TRP A 657 -44.36 8.58 -19.63
CA TRP A 657 -43.40 7.80 -20.41
C TRP A 657 -43.52 8.15 -21.90
N ASP A 658 -42.40 8.45 -22.54
CA ASP A 658 -42.26 8.75 -23.98
C ASP A 658 -41.63 7.57 -24.72
#